data_AF-A0A1E5H3M2-F1
#
_entry.id   AF-A0A1E5H3M2-F1
#
_cell.length_a   1.000
_cell.length_b   1.000
_cell.length_c   1.000
_cell.angle_alpha   90.00
_cell.angle_beta   90.00
_cell.angle_gamma   90.00
#
_symmetry.space_group_name_H-M   'P 1'
#
loop_
_entity.id
_entity.type
_entity.pdbx_description
1 polymer ?
#
loop_
_entity_poly.entity_id
_entity_poly.type
_entity_poly.pdbx_seq_one_letter_code
_entity_poly.pdbx_strand_id
1 'polypeptide(L)'
;MKWSIPERIVERGREYMKDGRVLSIVQDPEKKIWHAEVLGKELYRVQLDGTAKENDICECPYWMDHSYCKHTVAVELALRQRGTSRIIKDDQPVIFEKRSLSVSEMFTKGFAKLNQSESQTKLVPLVVEYIVDVIETNSYYPELAVLGVSLRIGYQGVKPKTYIIKNIGEFFQVFQKEGSFLINKQHYFDLKKEAFPIETQELLEQLAAIYQTTQLLGTNGVQVKGKIEKRYLVLPIDQGRQLLEKMSQLPHFQLNDEGKKYRHLTFIKGTLPLFFAVTKQPDKTYKLEIDDHITTFLSHYHWGFCQNQAFIFSQEQEAVYTTLLQLLKRVEKPEIIYEKHELSDLFGSVIPLLKKIGTVTVSEDVSEEVVYHQLETIFIFRKIKGMIKVRVDFTYGKVIFSTDDEYSVASGANQEVVRDSKKEQEILEQLSTFGYQKETTGYEKNLPSGERLYYFFKAEIPTFRRLGEVRMGKKLRELFLDAAHHQPTIEVSDSDSWLDVRFDITGIEEQEIDAVLASLLRNDRFYTLQTGEVLALDSEEFQQTSEILTLLRKNMKNVQGTIQVPRNQGLMIENMLENNSRAHFSDSFKEMVSNLTHPENFDAALPDNIQATLRTYQIDGFKWLKMLSYYQFGGILADEMGLGKTLQTITYLLSEKEEQSEKGAALIVAPASLIYNWAAEIKKFAPDLQAEVVAGNKSEREKLANQAGLDVLITSYASLRQDIEMYQSLHLGYLVLDEAQMVKNSGTKTAQALKSLTVPQRFALSGTPIENNLDELWSIFQMILPGLFPTKTLFRSMKPEEIAKMIQPFILRRDKKTVLEDLPDKIESNLYSVLTEEQKTVYLAYLKQMQEDVSQMDQDAFKKNRLSILAGLTRLRQICCDPSLFIDDYTGGSGKLEQVKDLLTAAKENNRRVLLFSQFTSMLSIIEKELHELGLTTFYLRGSTKPKERMEMADAFNAGEKDVFLISLKAGGTGLNLTGADTVILYDLWWNPAVEEQAAGRAHRIGQKNVVEVWRMIAEGTVEEKMDSLQQEKRELFQKVIQGNEEQLAKMTEDDIRMILSIGE
;
A
#
# COMPACT_ATOMS: atom_id res chain seq x y z
N MET A 1 20.67 6.70 -69.13
CA MET A 1 20.76 5.49 -68.28
C MET A 1 22.21 5.05 -68.16
N LYS A 2 22.82 5.36 -67.02
CA LYS A 2 24.17 4.93 -66.64
C LYS A 2 24.30 3.41 -66.74
N TRP A 3 25.39 2.93 -67.34
CA TRP A 3 25.70 1.50 -67.52
C TRP A 3 25.99 0.74 -66.21
N SER A 4 25.89 1.40 -65.06
CA SER A 4 26.20 0.86 -63.73
C SER A 4 24.99 0.41 -62.90
N ILE A 5 23.76 0.53 -63.42
CA ILE A 5 22.55 0.13 -62.68
C ILE A 5 22.26 -1.36 -62.92
N PRO A 6 22.18 -2.22 -61.88
CA PRO A 6 21.88 -3.64 -62.04
C PRO A 6 20.54 -3.88 -62.76
N GLU A 7 20.50 -4.86 -63.65
CA GLU A 7 19.34 -5.15 -64.52
C GLU A 7 18.04 -5.39 -63.72
N ARG A 8 18.14 -6.08 -62.57
CA ARG A 8 17.02 -6.30 -61.64
C ARG A 8 16.43 -4.99 -61.09
N ILE A 9 17.24 -3.94 -60.93
CA ILE A 9 16.77 -2.61 -60.49
C ILE A 9 16.12 -1.87 -61.65
N VAL A 10 16.61 -2.05 -62.87
CA VAL A 10 16.01 -1.51 -64.08
C VAL A 10 14.63 -2.13 -64.35
N GLU A 11 14.48 -3.45 -64.18
CA GLU A 11 13.19 -4.14 -64.28
C GLU A 11 12.18 -3.59 -63.27
N ARG A 12 12.60 -3.42 -62.01
CA ARG A 12 11.76 -2.80 -60.97
C ARG A 12 11.40 -1.35 -61.30
N GLY A 13 12.32 -0.58 -61.88
CA GLY A 13 12.02 0.78 -62.35
C GLY A 13 11.00 0.80 -63.48
N ARG A 14 11.09 -0.17 -64.41
CA ARG A 14 10.11 -0.36 -65.49
C ARG A 14 8.74 -0.77 -64.96
N GLU A 15 8.70 -1.65 -63.96
CA GLU A 15 7.45 -1.98 -63.26
C GLU A 15 6.84 -0.74 -62.63
N TYR A 16 7.62 0.08 -61.92
CA TYR A 16 7.13 1.32 -61.29
C TYR A 16 6.58 2.34 -62.29
N MET A 17 7.23 2.48 -63.45
CA MET A 17 6.74 3.34 -64.53
C MET A 17 5.46 2.78 -65.16
N LYS A 18 5.44 1.48 -65.51
CA LYS A 18 4.25 0.79 -66.06
C LYS A 18 3.08 0.86 -65.08
N ASP A 19 3.41 0.84 -63.80
CA ASP A 19 2.46 0.96 -62.70
C ASP A 19 1.96 2.38 -62.47
N GLY A 20 2.43 3.38 -63.23
CA GLY A 20 2.01 4.77 -63.06
C GLY A 20 2.41 5.38 -61.72
N ARG A 21 3.44 4.85 -61.05
CA ARG A 21 3.86 5.31 -59.71
C ARG A 21 4.60 6.64 -59.73
N VAL A 22 4.94 7.16 -60.91
CA VAL A 22 5.50 8.51 -61.08
C VAL A 22 4.32 9.48 -61.16
N LEU A 23 4.04 10.15 -60.03
CA LEU A 23 2.82 10.94 -59.86
C LEU A 23 2.94 12.30 -60.54
N SER A 24 4.09 12.97 -60.39
CA SER A 24 4.35 14.29 -60.97
C SER A 24 5.77 14.37 -61.51
N ILE A 25 5.96 15.16 -62.57
CA ILE A 25 7.27 15.54 -63.10
C ILE A 25 7.18 17.01 -63.53
N VAL A 26 8.04 17.85 -62.98
CA VAL A 26 8.11 19.30 -63.21
C VAL A 26 9.54 19.68 -63.59
N GLN A 27 9.69 20.51 -64.60
CA GLN A 27 10.98 21.02 -65.05
C GLN A 27 11.35 22.31 -64.30
N ASP A 28 12.59 22.43 -63.86
CA ASP A 28 13.23 23.68 -63.44
C ASP A 28 14.26 24.10 -64.51
N PRO A 29 13.90 25.03 -65.43
CA PRO A 29 14.78 25.44 -66.51
C PRO A 29 16.03 26.18 -66.05
N GLU A 30 15.95 26.98 -64.98
CA GLU A 30 17.07 27.79 -64.48
C GLU A 30 18.18 26.90 -63.92
N LYS A 31 17.80 25.84 -63.20
CA LYS A 31 18.76 24.89 -62.62
C LYS A 31 19.08 23.71 -63.52
N LYS A 32 18.37 23.56 -64.64
CA LYS A 32 18.42 22.40 -65.55
C LYS A 32 18.17 21.07 -64.81
N ILE A 33 17.14 21.03 -63.95
CA ILE A 33 16.76 19.85 -63.14
C ILE A 33 15.30 19.46 -63.41
N TRP A 34 15.00 18.16 -63.36
CA TRP A 34 13.64 17.61 -63.31
C TRP A 34 13.29 17.22 -61.88
N HIS A 35 12.24 17.79 -61.31
CA HIS A 35 11.66 17.38 -60.04
C HIS A 35 10.51 16.41 -60.27
N ALA A 36 10.51 15.27 -59.58
CA ALA A 36 9.46 14.27 -59.69
C ALA A 36 9.10 13.68 -58.33
N GLU A 37 7.84 13.26 -58.18
CA GLU A 37 7.37 12.54 -57.00
C GLU A 37 6.99 11.11 -57.40
N VAL A 38 7.57 10.12 -56.71
CA VAL A 38 7.40 8.70 -57.02
C VAL A 38 6.86 7.97 -55.80
N LEU A 39 5.73 7.27 -55.98
CA LEU A 39 5.10 6.47 -54.94
C LEU A 39 5.82 5.13 -54.75
N GLY A 40 6.55 4.99 -53.65
CA GLY A 40 7.21 3.77 -53.20
C GLY A 40 6.49 3.09 -52.04
N LYS A 41 7.22 2.74 -50.96
CA LYS A 41 6.59 2.45 -49.66
C LYS A 41 5.96 3.70 -49.06
N GLU A 42 6.61 4.84 -49.33
CA GLU A 42 6.17 6.20 -49.03
C GLU A 42 6.37 7.06 -50.29
N LEU A 43 5.96 8.32 -50.25
CA LEU A 43 6.19 9.25 -51.36
C LEU A 43 7.64 9.76 -51.34
N TYR A 44 8.40 9.48 -52.39
CA TYR A 44 9.80 9.91 -52.49
C TYR A 44 9.95 11.02 -53.53
N ARG A 45 10.71 12.06 -53.20
CA ARG A 45 11.11 13.06 -54.19
C ARG A 45 12.37 12.61 -54.93
N VAL A 46 12.35 12.86 -56.23
CA VAL A 46 13.41 12.53 -57.18
C VAL A 46 13.80 13.79 -57.92
N GLN A 47 15.10 14.06 -58.00
CA GLN A 47 15.67 15.11 -58.81
C GLN A 47 16.54 14.46 -59.88
N LEU A 48 16.17 14.60 -61.15
CA LEU A 48 17.03 14.18 -62.25
C LEU A 48 17.79 15.38 -62.81
N ASP A 49 19.11 15.26 -62.86
CA ASP A 49 19.97 16.25 -63.50
C ASP A 49 19.77 16.20 -65.02
N GLY A 50 19.33 17.33 -65.58
CA GLY A 50 19.06 17.54 -67.00
C GLY A 50 20.29 18.01 -67.80
N THR A 51 21.48 17.98 -67.21
CA THR A 51 22.77 18.18 -67.90
C THR A 51 23.42 16.84 -68.25
N ALA A 52 24.52 16.87 -69.02
CA ALA A 52 25.29 15.66 -69.37
C ALA A 52 26.00 15.00 -68.17
N LYS A 53 25.99 15.61 -66.98
CA LYS A 53 26.66 15.07 -65.77
C LYS A 53 25.84 13.97 -65.08
N GLU A 54 24.53 13.97 -65.26
CA GLU A 54 23.59 13.00 -64.69
C GLU A 54 23.69 12.81 -63.16
N ASN A 55 23.88 13.89 -62.39
CA ASN A 55 23.93 13.87 -60.92
C ASN A 55 22.53 13.81 -60.29
N ASP A 56 21.90 12.65 -60.39
CA ASP A 56 20.56 12.42 -59.82
C ASP A 56 20.58 12.38 -58.30
N ILE A 57 19.42 12.67 -57.69
CA ILE A 57 19.20 12.54 -56.24
C ILE A 57 17.83 11.92 -56.01
N CYS A 58 17.74 10.98 -55.08
CA CYS A 58 16.47 10.44 -54.60
C CYS A 58 16.49 10.31 -53.08
N GLU A 59 15.37 10.63 -52.43
CA GLU A 59 15.21 10.56 -50.97
C GLU A 59 15.06 9.12 -50.44
N CYS A 60 15.00 8.09 -51.30
CA CYS A 60 14.76 6.74 -50.81
C CYS A 60 16.01 6.15 -50.11
N PRO A 61 15.86 5.33 -49.06
CA PRO A 61 16.99 4.78 -48.30
C PRO A 61 18.01 4.04 -49.19
N TYR A 62 17.52 3.29 -50.18
CA TYR A 62 18.38 2.54 -51.11
C TYR A 62 19.30 3.45 -51.93
N TRP A 63 18.85 4.68 -52.24
CA TRP A 63 19.65 5.66 -52.96
C TRP A 63 20.86 6.13 -52.14
N MET A 64 20.69 6.36 -50.83
CA MET A 64 21.78 6.83 -49.96
C MET A 64 22.98 5.89 -49.98
N ASP A 65 22.72 4.58 -50.01
CA ASP A 65 23.76 3.56 -49.95
C ASP A 65 24.37 3.24 -51.33
N HIS A 66 23.63 3.44 -52.42
CA HIS A 66 24.02 2.91 -53.75
C HIS A 66 24.15 3.97 -54.84
N SER A 67 23.65 5.19 -54.63
CA SER A 67 23.59 6.27 -55.62
C SER A 67 22.90 5.91 -56.95
N TYR A 68 22.04 4.88 -56.92
CA TYR A 68 21.07 4.53 -57.94
C TYR A 68 19.86 3.86 -57.29
N CYS A 69 18.67 3.99 -57.87
CA CYS A 69 17.49 3.28 -57.37
C CYS A 69 16.44 3.08 -58.48
N LYS A 70 15.45 2.24 -58.20
CA LYS A 70 14.31 2.02 -59.10
C LYS A 70 13.49 3.29 -59.38
N HIS A 71 13.45 4.25 -58.46
CA HIS A 71 12.64 5.47 -58.61
C HIS A 71 13.23 6.43 -59.65
N THR A 72 14.56 6.64 -59.65
CA THR A 72 15.21 7.46 -60.69
C THR A 72 15.07 6.85 -62.07
N VAL A 73 15.19 5.52 -62.16
CA VAL A 73 14.94 4.78 -63.40
C VAL A 73 13.48 4.96 -63.87
N ALA A 74 12.51 4.87 -62.95
CA ALA A 74 11.09 5.03 -63.29
C ALA A 74 10.80 6.44 -63.86
N VAL A 75 11.38 7.50 -63.27
CA VAL A 75 11.21 8.88 -63.76
C VAL A 75 11.88 9.06 -65.12
N GLU A 76 13.10 8.53 -65.34
CA GLU A 76 13.76 8.61 -66.64
C GLU A 76 12.96 7.89 -67.73
N LEU A 77 12.41 6.71 -67.41
CA LEU A 77 11.52 5.97 -68.32
C LEU A 77 10.21 6.71 -68.59
N ALA A 78 9.64 7.38 -67.59
CA ALA A 78 8.42 8.17 -67.75
C ALA A 78 8.63 9.40 -68.64
N LEU A 79 9.77 10.09 -68.52
CA LEU A 79 10.15 11.18 -69.43
C LEU A 79 10.26 10.68 -70.88
N ARG A 80 10.92 9.54 -71.09
CA ARG A 80 11.05 8.93 -72.43
C ARG A 80 9.71 8.51 -73.02
N GLN A 81 8.80 7.93 -72.22
CA GLN A 81 7.46 7.55 -72.68
C GLN A 81 6.66 8.78 -73.14
N ARG A 82 6.90 9.94 -72.53
CA ARG A 82 6.27 11.22 -72.92
C ARG A 82 6.99 11.93 -74.08
N GLY A 83 7.98 11.27 -74.70
CA GLY A 83 8.73 11.82 -75.84
C GLY A 83 9.72 12.93 -75.48
N THR A 84 9.98 13.16 -74.20
CA THR A 84 10.89 14.23 -73.73
C THR A 84 12.26 13.66 -73.40
N SER A 85 13.32 14.32 -73.86
CA SER A 85 14.68 13.97 -73.45
C SER A 85 14.94 14.42 -72.02
N ARG A 86 15.74 13.63 -71.30
CA ARG A 86 16.27 14.01 -69.99
C ARG A 86 17.09 15.30 -70.06
N ILE A 87 17.81 15.53 -71.17
CA ILE A 87 18.66 16.72 -71.34
C ILE A 87 17.81 17.93 -71.71
N ILE A 88 17.93 19.00 -70.92
CA ILE A 88 17.20 20.25 -71.11
C ILE A 88 18.00 21.17 -72.06
N LYS A 89 17.39 21.61 -73.18
CA LYS A 89 17.97 22.55 -74.16
C LYS A 89 17.30 23.93 -74.03
N ASP A 90 18.07 25.00 -74.20
CA ASP A 90 17.67 26.38 -73.83
C ASP A 90 16.57 27.00 -74.75
N ASP A 91 16.25 26.40 -75.91
CA ASP A 91 15.30 26.96 -76.92
C ASP A 91 13.87 26.35 -76.91
N GLN A 92 13.48 25.60 -75.87
CA GLN A 92 12.09 25.14 -75.72
C GLN A 92 11.65 25.18 -74.24
N PRO A 93 10.93 26.22 -73.79
CA PRO A 93 10.28 26.18 -72.49
C PRO A 93 9.13 25.17 -72.58
N VAL A 94 9.32 23.97 -72.05
CA VAL A 94 8.21 23.02 -71.86
C VAL A 94 7.38 23.55 -70.70
N ILE A 95 6.39 24.39 -71.02
CA ILE A 95 5.40 24.85 -70.05
C ILE A 95 4.51 23.65 -69.75
N PHE A 96 4.84 22.89 -68.72
CA PHE A 96 3.90 21.95 -68.14
C PHE A 96 2.81 22.77 -67.43
N GLU A 97 1.55 22.59 -67.84
CA GLU A 97 0.42 23.15 -67.10
C GLU A 97 0.60 22.81 -65.61
N LYS A 98 0.60 23.85 -64.78
CA LYS A 98 0.62 23.73 -63.32
C LYS A 98 -0.75 23.21 -62.85
N ARG A 99 -1.13 22.01 -63.27
CA ARG A 99 -2.16 21.23 -62.59
C ARG A 99 -1.51 20.72 -61.31
N SER A 100 -1.74 21.43 -60.21
CA SER A 100 -1.68 20.79 -58.90
C SER A 100 -2.65 19.62 -58.95
N LEU A 101 -2.15 18.39 -58.97
CA LEU A 101 -2.99 17.22 -58.76
C LEU A 101 -3.77 17.48 -57.47
N SER A 102 -5.09 17.48 -57.53
CA SER A 102 -5.87 17.63 -56.29
C SER A 102 -5.55 16.44 -55.39
N VAL A 103 -5.59 16.64 -54.07
CA VAL A 103 -5.43 15.55 -53.09
C VAL A 103 -6.35 14.40 -53.44
N SER A 104 -7.57 14.70 -53.90
CA SER A 104 -8.54 13.71 -54.39
C SER A 104 -8.07 12.94 -55.63
N GLU A 105 -7.39 13.55 -56.59
CA GLU A 105 -6.89 12.86 -57.78
C GLU A 105 -5.67 11.96 -57.46
N MET A 106 -4.79 12.41 -56.54
CA MET A 106 -3.70 11.58 -55.99
C MET A 106 -4.24 10.40 -55.19
N PHE A 107 -5.24 10.62 -54.34
CA PHE A 107 -5.94 9.55 -53.59
C PHE A 107 -6.62 8.57 -54.55
N THR A 108 -7.36 9.07 -55.53
CA THR A 108 -8.12 8.25 -56.47
C THR A 108 -7.18 7.40 -57.33
N LYS A 109 -6.08 7.97 -57.87
CA LYS A 109 -5.11 7.19 -58.66
C LYS A 109 -4.32 6.19 -57.81
N GLY A 110 -4.01 6.54 -56.55
CA GLY A 110 -3.36 5.63 -55.61
C GLY A 110 -4.22 4.41 -55.26
N PHE A 111 -5.53 4.60 -55.06
CA PHE A 111 -6.47 3.54 -54.69
C PHE A 111 -7.11 2.81 -55.87
N ALA A 112 -7.30 3.45 -57.03
CA ALA A 112 -7.92 2.83 -58.22
C ALA A 112 -7.15 1.59 -58.72
N LYS A 113 -5.88 1.45 -58.34
CA LYS A 113 -5.03 0.31 -58.70
C LYS A 113 -5.24 -0.93 -57.85
N LEU A 114 -5.79 -0.80 -56.64
CA LEU A 114 -6.23 -1.96 -55.84
C LEU A 114 -7.46 -2.64 -56.46
N ASN A 115 -8.20 -1.92 -57.32
CA ASN A 115 -9.41 -2.42 -57.97
C ASN A 115 -9.19 -3.00 -59.40
N GLN A 116 -7.98 -2.91 -59.97
CA GLN A 116 -7.73 -3.35 -61.37
C GLN A 116 -7.14 -4.76 -61.52
N SER A 117 -6.93 -5.50 -60.43
CA SER A 117 -6.37 -6.86 -60.45
C SER A 117 -7.35 -7.95 -60.04
N GLU A 118 -8.62 -7.84 -60.42
CA GLU A 118 -9.53 -8.99 -60.47
C GLU A 118 -9.98 -9.25 -61.91
N SER A 119 -9.03 -9.73 -62.72
CA SER A 119 -9.42 -10.58 -63.87
C SER A 119 -9.87 -11.91 -63.29
N GLN A 120 -11.19 -12.17 -63.34
CA GLN A 120 -11.82 -13.44 -62.98
C GLN A 120 -11.21 -14.58 -63.80
N THR A 121 -10.15 -15.17 -63.26
CA THR A 121 -9.59 -16.44 -63.73
C THR A 121 -10.44 -17.55 -63.12
N LYS A 122 -11.05 -18.39 -63.97
CA LYS A 122 -11.80 -19.58 -63.54
C LYS A 122 -10.93 -20.41 -62.59
N LEU A 123 -11.34 -20.48 -61.33
CA LEU A 123 -10.70 -21.27 -60.28
C LEU A 123 -10.94 -22.76 -60.55
N VAL A 124 -9.87 -23.54 -60.71
CA VAL A 124 -9.94 -24.99 -60.89
C VAL A 124 -9.56 -25.65 -59.57
N PRO A 125 -10.41 -26.51 -58.97
CA PRO A 125 -10.11 -27.14 -57.68
C PRO A 125 -8.88 -28.06 -57.73
N LEU A 126 -8.10 -28.06 -56.65
CA LEU A 126 -6.86 -28.79 -56.47
C LEU A 126 -7.00 -29.84 -55.35
N VAL A 127 -6.22 -30.91 -55.45
CA VAL A 127 -6.10 -31.97 -54.44
C VAL A 127 -4.64 -32.17 -54.05
N VAL A 128 -4.41 -32.44 -52.76
CA VAL A 128 -3.09 -32.70 -52.18
C VAL A 128 -3.06 -34.09 -51.55
N GLU A 129 -2.01 -34.86 -51.83
CA GLU A 129 -1.72 -36.13 -51.16
C GLU A 129 -0.60 -35.93 -50.12
N TYR A 130 -0.80 -36.49 -48.93
CA TYR A 130 0.13 -36.39 -47.79
C TYR A 130 0.83 -37.72 -47.57
N ILE A 131 2.15 -37.75 -47.76
CA ILE A 131 2.98 -38.94 -47.59
C ILE A 131 3.92 -38.71 -46.41
N VAL A 132 3.80 -39.54 -45.38
CA VAL A 132 4.66 -39.51 -44.19
C VAL A 132 5.57 -40.72 -44.19
N ASP A 133 6.87 -40.49 -44.04
CA ASP A 133 7.87 -41.55 -43.97
C ASP A 133 8.53 -41.52 -42.57
N VAL A 134 8.71 -42.70 -41.97
CA VAL A 134 9.61 -42.88 -40.81
C VAL A 134 11.04 -42.85 -41.34
N ILE A 135 11.79 -41.84 -40.93
CA ILE A 135 13.16 -41.57 -41.38
C ILE A 135 14.11 -41.95 -40.26
N GLU A 136 14.86 -43.03 -40.47
CA GLU A 136 15.92 -43.43 -39.56
C GLU A 136 17.03 -42.37 -39.47
N THR A 137 17.40 -42.03 -38.24
CA THR A 137 18.47 -41.07 -37.95
C THR A 137 19.75 -41.77 -37.47
N ASN A 138 19.63 -42.97 -36.88
CA ASN A 138 20.72 -43.77 -36.32
C ASN A 138 20.43 -45.28 -36.41
N SER A 139 21.35 -46.06 -36.98
CA SER A 139 21.18 -47.50 -37.18
C SER A 139 21.29 -48.35 -35.89
N TYR A 140 21.88 -47.81 -34.81
CA TYR A 140 21.98 -48.52 -33.52
C TYR A 140 20.82 -48.23 -32.57
N TYR A 141 20.13 -47.11 -32.81
CA TYR A 141 19.01 -46.63 -32.01
C TYR A 141 17.85 -46.31 -32.95
N PRO A 142 17.25 -47.34 -33.59
CA PRO A 142 16.11 -47.16 -34.48
C PRO A 142 14.95 -46.41 -33.81
N GLU A 143 14.86 -46.45 -32.47
CA GLU A 143 13.89 -45.69 -31.69
C GLU A 143 14.02 -44.17 -31.78
N LEU A 144 15.14 -43.63 -32.32
CA LEU A 144 15.38 -42.21 -32.54
C LEU A 144 14.93 -41.74 -33.95
N ALA A 145 14.19 -42.56 -34.70
CA ALA A 145 13.67 -42.19 -36.01
C ALA A 145 12.73 -40.95 -35.94
N VAL A 146 12.67 -40.18 -37.03
CA VAL A 146 11.85 -38.97 -37.15
C VAL A 146 10.81 -39.10 -38.27
N LEU A 147 9.71 -38.37 -38.17
CA LEU A 147 8.64 -38.38 -39.17
C LEU A 147 8.83 -37.24 -40.17
N GLY A 148 8.90 -37.56 -41.46
CA GLY A 148 8.99 -36.57 -42.54
C GLY A 148 7.76 -36.57 -43.44
N VAL A 149 7.19 -35.39 -43.71
CA VAL A 149 6.06 -35.22 -44.64
C VAL A 149 6.53 -34.77 -46.02
N SER A 150 6.05 -35.42 -47.08
CA SER A 150 6.17 -34.95 -48.46
C SER A 150 4.80 -34.83 -49.12
N LEU A 151 4.68 -33.89 -50.07
CA LEU A 151 3.40 -33.53 -50.69
C LEU A 151 3.35 -33.89 -52.19
N ARG A 152 2.16 -34.23 -52.68
CA ARG A 152 1.85 -34.30 -54.11
C ARG A 152 0.63 -33.45 -54.42
N ILE A 153 0.60 -32.79 -55.57
CA ILE A 153 -0.52 -31.90 -55.97
C ILE A 153 -1.05 -32.24 -57.36
N GLY A 154 -2.35 -32.11 -57.57
CA GLY A 154 -3.01 -32.27 -58.87
C GLY A 154 -4.36 -31.57 -58.92
N TYR A 155 -5.01 -31.62 -60.08
CA TYR A 155 -6.39 -31.12 -60.24
C TYR A 155 -7.40 -32.15 -59.74
N GLN A 156 -8.49 -31.68 -59.13
CA GLN A 156 -9.56 -32.54 -58.62
C GLN A 156 -10.28 -33.26 -59.77
N GLY A 157 -10.47 -34.59 -59.65
CA GLY A 157 -11.15 -35.42 -60.65
C GLY A 157 -11.30 -36.88 -60.19
N VAL A 158 -11.99 -37.73 -60.97
CA VAL A 158 -12.29 -39.14 -60.59
C VAL A 158 -11.02 -40.00 -60.44
N LYS A 159 -9.92 -39.63 -61.10
CA LYS A 159 -8.55 -40.13 -60.87
C LYS A 159 -7.56 -38.97 -61.03
N PRO A 160 -7.29 -38.20 -59.98
CA PRO A 160 -6.43 -37.02 -60.09
C PRO A 160 -4.99 -37.47 -60.37
N LYS A 161 -4.39 -36.96 -61.45
CA LYS A 161 -2.98 -37.19 -61.72
C LYS A 161 -2.17 -36.22 -60.85
N THR A 162 -1.60 -36.74 -59.76
CA THR A 162 -0.84 -35.94 -58.80
C THR A 162 0.66 -35.98 -59.08
N TYR A 163 1.32 -34.84 -58.91
CA TYR A 163 2.74 -34.64 -59.16
C TYR A 163 3.47 -34.40 -57.84
N ILE A 164 4.64 -35.02 -57.68
CA ILE A 164 5.46 -34.86 -56.48
C ILE A 164 6.04 -33.45 -56.41
N ILE A 165 5.87 -32.80 -55.26
CA ILE A 165 6.50 -31.52 -54.95
C ILE A 165 7.95 -31.79 -54.57
N LYS A 166 8.88 -31.39 -55.44
CA LYS A 166 10.33 -31.63 -55.24
C LYS A 166 10.98 -30.65 -54.26
N ASN A 167 10.38 -29.47 -54.12
CA ASN A 167 10.83 -28.41 -53.23
C ASN A 167 9.64 -27.93 -52.41
N ILE A 168 9.47 -28.50 -51.22
CA ILE A 168 8.32 -28.22 -50.36
C ILE A 168 8.34 -26.77 -49.83
N GLY A 169 9.54 -26.19 -49.67
CA GLY A 169 9.71 -24.82 -49.22
C GLY A 169 9.26 -23.78 -50.25
N GLU A 170 9.64 -23.97 -51.51
CA GLU A 170 9.19 -23.12 -52.62
C GLU A 170 7.66 -23.20 -52.78
N PHE A 171 7.10 -24.41 -52.62
CA PHE A 171 5.66 -24.61 -52.63
C PHE A 171 4.95 -23.78 -51.55
N PHE A 172 5.38 -23.83 -50.29
CA PHE A 172 4.76 -23.02 -49.23
C PHE A 172 4.93 -21.52 -49.43
N GLN A 173 6.09 -21.07 -49.95
CA GLN A 173 6.31 -19.65 -50.26
C GLN A 173 5.37 -19.13 -51.36
N VAL A 174 5.07 -19.95 -52.36
CA VAL A 174 4.14 -19.59 -53.45
C VAL A 174 2.69 -19.69 -52.97
N PHE A 175 2.35 -20.70 -52.18
CA PHE A 175 1.02 -20.86 -51.58
C PHE A 175 0.63 -19.67 -50.70
N GLN A 176 1.54 -19.19 -49.85
CA GLN A 176 1.29 -18.02 -48.99
C GLN A 176 1.10 -16.71 -49.75
N LYS A 177 1.61 -16.63 -50.99
CA LYS A 177 1.48 -15.45 -51.86
C LYS A 177 0.38 -15.60 -52.90
N GLU A 178 -0.38 -16.71 -52.86
CA GLU A 178 -1.42 -17.06 -53.83
C GLU A 178 -0.95 -16.95 -55.29
N GLY A 179 0.27 -17.44 -55.55
CA GLY A 179 0.92 -17.36 -56.86
C GLY A 179 0.84 -18.66 -57.69
N SER A 180 1.39 -18.60 -58.90
CA SER A 180 1.55 -19.76 -59.77
C SER A 180 2.82 -20.55 -59.43
N PHE A 181 2.66 -21.82 -59.04
CA PHE A 181 3.76 -22.74 -58.71
C PHE A 181 4.11 -23.64 -59.89
N LEU A 182 5.36 -23.60 -60.34
CA LEU A 182 5.85 -24.39 -61.47
C LEU A 182 6.41 -25.73 -61.00
N ILE A 183 5.76 -26.85 -61.36
CA ILE A 183 6.27 -28.20 -61.04
C ILE A 183 7.37 -28.64 -62.01
N ASN A 184 7.18 -28.36 -63.30
CA ASN A 184 8.13 -28.65 -64.37
C ASN A 184 7.86 -27.69 -65.54
N LYS A 185 8.73 -27.71 -66.58
CA LYS A 185 8.63 -26.81 -67.75
C LYS A 185 7.26 -26.80 -68.47
N GLN A 186 6.39 -27.79 -68.22
CA GLN A 186 5.10 -27.96 -68.90
C GLN A 186 3.88 -27.84 -67.97
N HIS A 187 4.05 -27.79 -66.65
CA HIS A 187 2.95 -27.82 -65.68
C HIS A 187 3.15 -26.77 -64.58
N TYR A 188 2.16 -25.89 -64.44
CA TYR A 188 2.02 -24.96 -63.33
C TYR A 188 0.66 -25.14 -62.65
N PHE A 189 0.58 -24.75 -61.38
CA PHE A 189 -0.63 -24.76 -60.57
C PHE A 189 -0.81 -23.40 -59.91
N ASP A 190 -1.98 -22.79 -60.06
CA ASP A 190 -2.30 -21.55 -59.37
C ASP A 190 -2.72 -21.87 -57.93
N LEU A 191 -1.86 -21.55 -56.97
CA LEU A 191 -2.05 -21.89 -55.56
C LEU A 191 -2.91 -20.85 -54.83
N LYS A 192 -4.07 -20.52 -55.39
CA LYS A 192 -5.08 -19.70 -54.72
C LYS A 192 -5.72 -20.49 -53.59
N LYS A 193 -5.99 -19.85 -52.45
CA LYS A 193 -6.56 -20.55 -51.30
C LYS A 193 -7.92 -21.17 -51.61
N GLU A 194 -8.73 -20.48 -52.41
CA GLU A 194 -10.06 -20.96 -52.84
C GLU A 194 -9.99 -22.19 -53.75
N ALA A 195 -8.80 -22.57 -54.23
CA ALA A 195 -8.61 -23.77 -55.03
C ALA A 195 -8.56 -25.04 -54.17
N PHE A 196 -8.46 -24.94 -52.84
CA PHE A 196 -8.35 -26.08 -51.93
C PHE A 196 -9.62 -26.20 -51.06
N PRO A 197 -10.00 -27.43 -50.66
CA PRO A 197 -10.97 -27.62 -49.59
C PRO A 197 -10.49 -26.96 -48.30
N ILE A 198 -11.42 -26.48 -47.47
CA ILE A 198 -11.11 -25.72 -46.24
C ILE A 198 -10.18 -26.53 -45.31
N GLU A 199 -10.44 -27.82 -45.15
CA GLU A 199 -9.65 -28.71 -44.30
C GLU A 199 -8.22 -28.90 -44.84
N THR A 200 -8.08 -28.90 -46.17
CA THR A 200 -6.76 -28.98 -46.86
C THR A 200 -6.02 -27.66 -46.72
N GLN A 201 -6.72 -26.54 -46.85
CA GLN A 201 -6.16 -25.20 -46.69
C GLN A 201 -5.59 -25.01 -45.28
N GLU A 202 -6.37 -25.29 -44.24
CA GLU A 202 -5.95 -25.16 -42.84
C GLU A 202 -4.69 -25.98 -42.52
N LEU A 203 -4.63 -27.21 -43.05
CA LEU A 203 -3.48 -28.08 -42.85
C LEU A 203 -2.24 -27.58 -43.62
N LEU A 204 -2.41 -27.09 -44.86
CA LEU A 204 -1.32 -26.48 -45.62
C LEU A 204 -0.79 -25.20 -44.98
N GLU A 205 -1.67 -24.38 -44.39
CA GLU A 205 -1.28 -23.18 -43.64
C GLU A 205 -0.48 -23.55 -42.38
N GLN A 206 -0.90 -24.59 -41.64
CA GLN A 206 -0.15 -25.12 -40.49
C GLN A 206 1.23 -25.64 -40.90
N LEU A 207 1.32 -26.45 -41.95
CA LEU A 207 2.60 -26.97 -42.44
C LEU A 207 3.52 -25.85 -42.99
N ALA A 208 2.95 -24.82 -43.63
CA ALA A 208 3.70 -23.65 -44.09
C ALA A 208 4.28 -22.83 -42.92
N ALA A 209 3.51 -22.64 -41.84
CA ALA A 209 3.97 -21.96 -40.63
C ALA A 209 5.09 -22.73 -39.93
N ILE A 210 4.97 -24.06 -39.85
CA ILE A 210 6.04 -24.94 -39.34
C ILE A 210 7.31 -24.77 -40.18
N TYR A 211 7.18 -24.82 -41.51
CA TYR A 211 8.33 -24.61 -42.40
C TYR A 211 9.00 -23.25 -42.18
N GLN A 212 8.23 -22.16 -42.08
CA GLN A 212 8.79 -20.83 -41.78
C GLN A 212 9.53 -20.79 -40.45
N THR A 213 8.96 -21.41 -39.41
CA THR A 213 9.57 -21.48 -38.08
C THR A 213 10.89 -22.25 -38.13
N THR A 214 10.94 -23.37 -38.85
CA THR A 214 12.19 -24.14 -39.04
C THR A 214 13.27 -23.36 -39.82
N GLN A 215 12.88 -22.47 -40.76
CA GLN A 215 13.83 -21.60 -41.47
C GLN A 215 14.42 -20.51 -40.57
N LEU A 216 13.66 -20.01 -39.60
CA LEU A 216 14.10 -18.98 -38.66
C LEU A 216 15.06 -19.53 -37.57
N LEU A 217 14.87 -20.79 -37.16
CA LEU A 217 15.65 -21.41 -36.08
C LEU A 217 17.05 -21.92 -36.51
N GLY A 218 17.34 -21.97 -37.81
CA GLY A 218 18.64 -22.41 -38.35
C GLY A 218 18.89 -23.93 -38.27
N THR A 219 19.82 -24.43 -39.08
CA THR A 219 20.12 -25.87 -39.27
C THR A 219 21.01 -26.48 -38.18
N ASN A 220 20.59 -26.44 -36.91
CA ASN A 220 21.31 -27.12 -35.81
C ASN A 220 20.59 -28.36 -35.27
N GLY A 221 19.69 -28.96 -36.06
CA GLY A 221 18.95 -30.19 -35.74
C GLY A 221 19.39 -31.41 -36.55
N VAL A 222 18.78 -32.56 -36.24
CA VAL A 222 18.97 -33.89 -36.87
C VAL A 222 19.29 -33.77 -38.37
N GLN A 223 20.54 -34.06 -38.75
CA GLN A 223 20.99 -34.01 -40.14
C GLN A 223 20.46 -35.22 -40.92
N VAL A 224 19.33 -35.04 -41.60
CA VAL A 224 18.83 -36.03 -42.56
C VAL A 224 19.71 -35.96 -43.83
N LYS A 225 20.68 -36.87 -43.96
CA LYS A 225 21.65 -36.85 -45.07
C LYS A 225 20.97 -36.90 -46.46
N GLY A 226 21.36 -36.00 -47.37
CA GLY A 226 21.16 -36.14 -48.82
C GLY A 226 19.93 -35.42 -49.43
N LYS A 227 19.46 -35.88 -50.62
CA LYS A 227 18.35 -35.33 -51.45
C LYS A 227 16.97 -35.22 -50.74
N ILE A 228 16.91 -35.48 -49.44
CA ILE A 228 15.74 -35.55 -48.59
C ILE A 228 15.40 -34.14 -48.03
N GLU A 229 16.39 -33.26 -47.81
CA GLU A 229 16.21 -31.91 -47.21
C GLU A 229 15.21 -30.99 -47.93
N LYS A 230 15.14 -31.04 -49.27
CA LYS A 230 14.23 -30.16 -50.04
C LYS A 230 12.83 -30.73 -50.21
N ARG A 231 12.68 -32.04 -50.02
CA ARG A 231 11.45 -32.78 -50.31
C ARG A 231 10.57 -32.95 -49.07
N TYR A 232 11.19 -33.09 -47.90
CA TYR A 232 10.49 -33.40 -46.67
C TYR A 232 10.44 -32.21 -45.72
N LEU A 233 9.30 -32.05 -45.05
CA LEU A 233 9.17 -31.26 -43.84
C LEU A 233 9.19 -32.22 -42.65
N VAL A 234 10.20 -32.12 -41.78
CA VAL A 234 10.24 -32.91 -40.52
C VAL A 234 9.11 -32.43 -39.61
N LEU A 235 8.31 -33.36 -39.09
CA LEU A 235 7.24 -33.04 -38.16
C LEU A 235 7.83 -32.60 -36.81
N PRO A 236 7.39 -31.46 -36.25
CA PRO A 236 7.74 -31.09 -34.90
C PRO A 236 7.28 -32.15 -33.89
N ILE A 237 8.08 -32.37 -32.85
CA ILE A 237 7.80 -33.37 -31.81
C ILE A 237 6.47 -33.08 -31.10
N ASP A 238 6.24 -31.82 -30.76
CA ASP A 238 5.07 -31.32 -30.04
C ASP A 238 3.77 -31.40 -30.86
N GLN A 239 3.86 -31.23 -32.18
CA GLN A 239 2.71 -31.19 -33.08
C GLN A 239 2.53 -32.46 -33.93
N GLY A 240 3.51 -33.37 -33.93
CA GLY A 240 3.56 -34.53 -34.82
C GLY A 240 2.32 -35.42 -34.73
N ARG A 241 1.82 -35.67 -33.51
CA ARG A 241 0.58 -36.44 -33.30
C ARG A 241 -0.64 -35.75 -33.90
N GLN A 242 -0.88 -34.49 -33.56
CA GLN A 242 -2.05 -33.74 -34.04
C GLN A 242 -2.05 -33.65 -35.57
N LEU A 243 -0.89 -33.38 -36.16
CA LEU A 243 -0.73 -33.29 -37.61
C LEU A 243 -0.99 -34.63 -38.30
N LEU A 244 -0.54 -35.74 -37.72
CA LEU A 244 -0.83 -37.07 -38.24
C LEU A 244 -2.29 -37.47 -38.11
N GLU A 245 -2.94 -37.17 -36.98
CA GLU A 245 -4.37 -37.40 -36.80
C GLU A 245 -5.16 -36.62 -37.87
N LYS A 246 -4.87 -35.32 -38.05
CA LYS A 246 -5.50 -34.49 -39.10
C LYS A 246 -5.24 -35.02 -40.51
N MET A 247 -3.98 -35.35 -40.83
CA MET A 247 -3.63 -35.92 -42.14
C MET A 247 -4.37 -37.24 -42.39
N SER A 248 -4.47 -38.12 -41.38
CA SER A 248 -5.12 -39.42 -41.51
C SER A 248 -6.64 -39.37 -41.75
N GLN A 249 -7.26 -38.23 -41.46
CA GLN A 249 -8.69 -37.97 -41.71
C GLN A 249 -8.95 -37.44 -43.13
N LEU A 250 -7.93 -36.95 -43.83
CA LEU A 250 -8.06 -36.44 -45.19
C LEU A 250 -8.01 -37.57 -46.24
N PRO A 251 -8.73 -37.43 -47.36
CA PRO A 251 -8.59 -38.36 -48.48
C PRO A 251 -7.17 -38.27 -49.03
N HIS A 252 -6.50 -39.42 -49.22
CA HIS A 252 -5.13 -39.56 -49.76
C HIS A 252 -3.96 -39.34 -48.78
N PHE A 253 -4.08 -39.85 -47.56
CA PHE A 253 -2.96 -40.01 -46.61
C PHE A 253 -2.27 -41.39 -46.72
N GLN A 254 -0.94 -41.42 -46.54
CA GLN A 254 -0.16 -42.64 -46.43
C GLN A 254 1.03 -42.45 -45.49
N LEU A 255 1.15 -43.28 -44.45
CA LEU A 255 2.36 -43.42 -43.63
C LEU A 255 3.14 -44.67 -44.03
N ASN A 256 4.46 -44.55 -44.22
CA ASN A 256 5.35 -45.66 -44.54
C ASN A 256 6.33 -45.90 -43.38
N ASP A 257 6.43 -47.17 -42.97
CA ASP A 257 7.33 -47.65 -41.92
C ASP A 257 7.87 -49.02 -42.34
N GLU A 258 9.18 -49.15 -42.59
CA GLU A 258 9.85 -50.41 -42.97
C GLU A 258 9.09 -51.30 -43.97
N GLY A 259 8.53 -50.70 -45.02
CA GLY A 259 7.78 -51.41 -46.07
C GLY A 259 6.29 -51.66 -45.77
N LYS A 260 5.81 -51.39 -44.55
CA LYS A 260 4.38 -51.33 -44.21
C LYS A 260 3.80 -49.97 -44.59
N LYS A 261 2.54 -49.99 -45.02
CA LYS A 261 1.80 -48.79 -45.45
C LYS A 261 0.52 -48.66 -44.63
N TYR A 262 0.44 -47.62 -43.81
CA TYR A 262 -0.75 -47.30 -43.04
C TYR A 262 -1.55 -46.23 -43.77
N ARG A 263 -2.81 -46.55 -44.10
CA ARG A 263 -3.77 -45.62 -44.71
C ARG A 263 -4.70 -44.99 -43.68
N HIS A 264 -4.76 -45.58 -42.49
CA HIS A 264 -5.50 -45.09 -41.35
C HIS A 264 -4.71 -45.41 -40.09
N LEU A 265 -4.74 -44.50 -39.11
CA LEU A 265 -4.00 -44.64 -37.87
C LEU A 265 -4.86 -44.15 -36.71
N THR A 266 -4.99 -44.95 -35.66
CA THR A 266 -5.73 -44.58 -34.45
C THR A 266 -4.79 -44.53 -33.26
N PHE A 267 -4.77 -43.40 -32.55
CA PHE A 267 -3.96 -43.22 -31.36
C PHE A 267 -4.70 -43.71 -30.11
N ILE A 268 -4.06 -44.57 -29.33
CA ILE A 268 -4.61 -45.21 -28.14
C ILE A 268 -3.77 -44.82 -26.93
N LYS A 269 -4.46 -44.47 -25.84
CA LYS A 269 -3.86 -44.29 -24.51
C LYS A 269 -4.30 -45.44 -23.62
N GLY A 270 -3.38 -46.01 -22.84
CA GLY A 270 -3.71 -47.05 -21.88
C GLY A 270 -2.65 -48.14 -21.81
N THR A 271 -3.10 -49.38 -21.60
CA THR A 271 -2.24 -50.56 -21.52
C THR A 271 -1.57 -50.82 -22.87
N LEU A 272 -0.24 -50.94 -22.86
CA LEU A 272 0.51 -51.29 -24.07
C LEU A 272 0.30 -52.78 -24.37
N PRO A 273 0.47 -53.20 -25.64
CA PRO A 273 0.32 -54.60 -26.04
C PRO A 273 1.55 -55.43 -25.64
N LEU A 274 1.82 -55.47 -24.33
CA LEU A 274 2.90 -56.20 -23.68
C LEU A 274 2.28 -57.21 -22.71
N PHE A 275 2.74 -58.45 -22.76
CA PHE A 275 2.25 -59.53 -21.91
C PHE A 275 3.39 -60.15 -21.12
N PHE A 276 3.14 -60.36 -19.83
CA PHE A 276 4.10 -60.94 -18.89
C PHE A 276 3.46 -62.13 -18.19
N ALA A 277 4.18 -63.25 -18.07
CA ALA A 277 3.68 -64.43 -17.38
C ALA A 277 4.71 -64.94 -16.36
N VAL A 278 4.27 -65.12 -15.11
CA VAL A 278 5.08 -65.73 -14.04
C VAL A 278 4.56 -67.13 -13.76
N THR A 279 5.42 -68.13 -13.93
CA THR A 279 5.09 -69.55 -13.74
C THR A 279 6.11 -70.26 -12.86
N LYS A 280 5.66 -71.23 -12.07
CA LYS A 280 6.56 -72.10 -11.30
C LYS A 280 7.10 -73.23 -12.17
N GLN A 281 8.40 -73.49 -12.07
CA GLN A 281 9.07 -74.55 -12.81
C GLN A 281 9.18 -75.85 -11.98
N PRO A 282 9.34 -77.02 -12.64
CA PRO A 282 9.45 -78.31 -11.95
C PRO A 282 10.63 -78.42 -10.97
N ASP A 283 11.67 -77.63 -11.16
CA ASP A 283 12.86 -77.54 -10.31
C ASP A 283 12.68 -76.62 -9.09
N LYS A 284 11.46 -76.11 -8.86
CA LYS A 284 11.08 -75.15 -7.81
C LYS A 284 11.60 -73.72 -8.02
N THR A 285 12.10 -73.39 -9.21
CA THR A 285 12.39 -72.00 -9.60
C THR A 285 11.16 -71.33 -10.23
N TYR A 286 11.22 -70.01 -10.43
CA TYR A 286 10.12 -69.21 -10.95
C TYR A 286 10.54 -68.51 -12.24
N LYS A 287 9.77 -68.64 -13.32
CA LYS A 287 10.08 -68.11 -14.65
C LYS A 287 9.17 -66.93 -14.98
N LEU A 288 9.75 -65.80 -15.40
CA LEU A 288 9.07 -64.65 -16.00
C LEU A 288 9.28 -64.66 -17.53
N GLU A 289 8.19 -64.83 -18.29
CA GLU A 289 8.16 -64.74 -19.75
C GLU A 289 7.65 -63.36 -20.20
N ILE A 290 8.25 -62.80 -21.25
CA ILE A 290 7.95 -61.48 -21.80
C ILE A 290 7.56 -61.60 -23.29
N ASP A 291 6.39 -61.10 -23.66
CA ASP A 291 5.89 -61.04 -25.05
C ASP A 291 5.59 -59.58 -25.44
N ASP A 292 6.31 -59.08 -26.45
CA ASP A 292 6.29 -57.69 -26.91
C ASP A 292 5.76 -57.59 -28.36
N HIS A 293 4.60 -56.95 -28.54
CA HIS A 293 3.99 -56.76 -29.86
C HIS A 293 4.20 -55.36 -30.45
N ILE A 294 5.00 -54.49 -29.83
CA ILE A 294 5.28 -53.16 -30.37
C ILE A 294 6.34 -53.29 -31.48
N THR A 295 5.97 -52.96 -32.71
CA THR A 295 6.86 -53.17 -33.87
C THR A 295 7.91 -52.08 -34.03
N THR A 296 7.53 -50.83 -33.75
CA THR A 296 8.38 -49.65 -33.92
C THR A 296 8.06 -48.68 -32.80
N PHE A 297 9.06 -48.25 -32.02
CA PHE A 297 8.89 -47.27 -30.95
C PHE A 297 9.58 -45.96 -31.33
N LEU A 298 8.86 -44.84 -31.36
CA LEU A 298 9.41 -43.53 -31.68
C LEU A 298 9.63 -42.73 -30.38
N SER A 299 10.81 -42.86 -29.78
CA SER A 299 11.16 -42.23 -28.50
C SER A 299 11.03 -40.70 -28.52
N HIS A 300 11.42 -40.04 -29.62
CA HIS A 300 11.27 -38.59 -29.76
C HIS A 300 9.82 -38.13 -29.71
N TYR A 301 8.86 -38.99 -30.04
CA TYR A 301 7.46 -38.62 -30.07
C TYR A 301 6.66 -39.25 -28.92
N HIS A 302 7.21 -40.22 -28.19
CA HIS A 302 6.61 -40.94 -27.06
C HIS A 302 5.44 -41.88 -27.43
N TRP A 303 5.52 -42.55 -28.59
CA TRP A 303 4.52 -43.55 -28.99
C TRP A 303 5.12 -44.64 -29.89
N GLY A 304 4.47 -45.80 -29.89
CA GLY A 304 4.87 -46.97 -30.67
C GLY A 304 3.74 -47.53 -31.52
N PHE A 305 4.10 -48.23 -32.59
CA PHE A 305 3.18 -48.83 -33.54
C PHE A 305 2.93 -50.31 -33.23
N CYS A 306 1.66 -50.71 -33.30
CA CYS A 306 1.27 -52.11 -33.38
C CYS A 306 0.08 -52.22 -34.34
N GLN A 307 0.25 -52.96 -35.43
CA GLN A 307 -0.73 -53.06 -36.52
C GLN A 307 -1.18 -51.65 -37.00
N ASN A 308 -2.49 -51.35 -37.06
CA ASN A 308 -3.01 -50.03 -37.48
C ASN A 308 -3.18 -49.05 -36.29
N GLN A 309 -2.55 -49.30 -35.15
CA GLN A 309 -2.71 -48.53 -33.92
C GLN A 309 -1.38 -47.94 -33.44
N ALA A 310 -1.49 -46.75 -32.84
CA ALA A 310 -0.41 -45.97 -32.27
C ALA A 310 -0.60 -45.85 -30.75
N PHE A 311 0.22 -46.53 -29.96
CA PHE A 311 0.12 -46.54 -28.49
C PHE A 311 0.97 -45.42 -27.89
N ILE A 312 0.33 -44.52 -27.15
CA ILE A 312 0.97 -43.38 -26.51
C ILE A 312 1.47 -43.78 -25.13
N PHE A 313 2.75 -43.52 -24.88
CA PHE A 313 3.40 -43.83 -23.62
C PHE A 313 3.25 -42.64 -22.66
N SER A 314 2.96 -42.94 -21.40
CA SER A 314 3.25 -42.00 -20.32
C SER A 314 4.75 -41.96 -20.04
N GLN A 315 5.22 -40.89 -19.39
CA GLN A 315 6.63 -40.75 -19.02
C GLN A 315 7.13 -41.92 -18.15
N GLU A 316 6.29 -42.41 -17.24
CA GLU A 316 6.62 -43.60 -16.44
C GLU A 316 6.67 -44.88 -17.29
N GLN A 317 5.70 -45.06 -18.20
CA GLN A 317 5.69 -46.24 -19.08
C GLN A 317 6.90 -46.27 -20.00
N GLU A 318 7.28 -45.12 -20.57
CA GLU A 318 8.44 -44.99 -21.45
C GLU A 318 9.75 -45.30 -20.72
N ALA A 319 9.93 -44.80 -19.50
CA ALA A 319 11.13 -45.09 -18.71
C ALA A 319 11.26 -46.60 -18.42
N VAL A 320 10.17 -47.24 -18.00
CA VAL A 320 10.15 -48.68 -17.72
C VAL A 320 10.37 -49.48 -19.01
N TYR A 321 9.68 -49.14 -20.09
CA TYR A 321 9.80 -49.85 -21.38
C TYR A 321 11.19 -49.68 -22.02
N THR A 322 11.77 -48.48 -21.97
CA THR A 322 13.14 -48.24 -22.47
C THR A 322 14.16 -49.05 -21.67
N THR A 323 13.99 -49.12 -20.35
CA THR A 323 14.83 -49.96 -19.48
C THR A 323 14.67 -51.44 -19.83
N LEU A 324 13.43 -51.90 -20.02
CA LEU A 324 13.13 -53.27 -20.45
C LEU A 324 13.81 -53.60 -21.79
N LEU A 325 13.68 -52.74 -22.81
CA LEU A 325 14.33 -52.92 -24.10
C LEU A 325 15.86 -53.01 -23.98
N GLN A 326 16.47 -52.18 -23.14
CA GLN A 326 17.92 -52.22 -22.91
C GLN A 326 18.38 -53.50 -22.20
N LEU A 327 17.59 -54.00 -21.26
CA LEU A 327 17.88 -55.24 -20.55
C LEU A 327 17.68 -56.46 -21.47
N LEU A 328 16.61 -56.48 -22.29
CA LEU A 328 16.34 -57.54 -23.26
C LEU A 328 17.42 -57.66 -24.33
N LYS A 329 18.09 -56.56 -24.72
CA LYS A 329 19.27 -56.61 -25.61
C LYS A 329 20.42 -57.49 -25.07
N ARG A 330 20.42 -57.84 -23.77
CA ARG A 330 21.46 -58.64 -23.11
C ARG A 330 21.07 -60.10 -22.86
N VAL A 331 19.85 -60.51 -23.23
CA VAL A 331 19.33 -61.85 -22.98
C VAL A 331 19.06 -62.54 -24.31
N GLU A 332 19.41 -63.82 -24.45
CA GLU A 332 19.20 -64.58 -25.71
C GLU A 332 17.72 -64.89 -25.98
N LYS A 333 16.93 -65.00 -24.92
CA LYS A 333 15.49 -65.23 -24.94
C LYS A 333 14.79 -64.27 -23.98
N PRO A 334 13.54 -63.87 -24.25
CA PRO A 334 12.77 -62.98 -23.38
C PRO A 334 12.21 -63.73 -22.14
N GLU A 335 13.08 -64.44 -21.41
CA GLU A 335 12.73 -65.28 -20.27
C GLU A 335 13.75 -65.06 -19.12
N ILE A 336 13.27 -64.91 -17.87
CA ILE A 336 14.09 -64.66 -16.68
C ILE A 336 13.73 -65.65 -15.56
N ILE A 337 14.71 -66.20 -14.84
CA ILE A 337 14.52 -67.19 -13.76
C ILE A 337 14.84 -66.57 -12.39
N TYR A 338 14.01 -66.84 -11.39
CA TYR A 338 14.11 -66.37 -9.99
C TYR A 338 14.08 -67.55 -9.00
N GLU A 339 14.86 -67.44 -7.92
CA GLU A 339 14.84 -68.36 -6.77
C GLU A 339 13.75 -67.98 -5.74
N LYS A 340 13.41 -68.90 -4.82
CA LYS A 340 12.32 -68.66 -3.83
C LYS A 340 12.51 -67.42 -2.96
N HIS A 341 13.74 -67.15 -2.51
CA HIS A 341 14.05 -65.99 -1.68
C HIS A 341 14.00 -64.65 -2.46
N GLU A 342 14.03 -64.71 -3.80
CA GLU A 342 13.95 -63.54 -4.69
C GLU A 342 12.51 -63.19 -5.05
N LEU A 343 11.52 -63.98 -4.60
CA LEU A 343 10.10 -63.71 -4.84
C LEU A 343 9.66 -62.36 -4.25
N SER A 344 10.18 -61.96 -3.09
CA SER A 344 9.88 -60.64 -2.54
C SER A 344 10.36 -59.52 -3.46
N ASP A 345 11.50 -59.67 -4.13
CA ASP A 345 12.03 -58.66 -5.06
C ASP A 345 11.26 -58.67 -6.40
N LEU A 346 10.92 -59.85 -6.90
CA LEU A 346 10.08 -60.00 -8.09
C LEU A 346 8.71 -59.34 -7.88
N PHE A 347 8.00 -59.68 -6.80
CA PHE A 347 6.65 -59.18 -6.54
C PHE A 347 6.61 -57.77 -5.94
N GLY A 348 7.64 -57.36 -5.19
CA GLY A 348 7.75 -56.05 -4.56
C GLY A 348 8.31 -54.96 -5.47
N SER A 349 9.25 -55.30 -6.38
CA SER A 349 9.99 -54.32 -7.19
C SER A 349 9.74 -54.44 -8.69
N VAL A 350 9.70 -55.67 -9.25
CA VAL A 350 9.66 -55.87 -10.71
C VAL A 350 8.21 -55.89 -11.25
N ILE A 351 7.36 -56.76 -10.71
CA ILE A 351 5.97 -56.94 -11.16
C ILE A 351 5.14 -55.64 -11.11
N PRO A 352 5.24 -54.79 -10.06
CA PRO A 352 4.52 -53.51 -10.03
C PRO A 352 4.90 -52.58 -11.19
N LEU A 353 6.17 -52.59 -11.63
CA LEU A 353 6.61 -51.80 -12.78
C LEU A 353 6.12 -52.39 -14.11
N LEU A 354 6.15 -53.72 -14.26
CA LEU A 354 5.65 -54.39 -15.46
C LEU A 354 4.13 -54.20 -15.64
N LYS A 355 3.34 -54.22 -14.55
CA LYS A 355 1.90 -53.91 -14.57
C LYS A 355 1.58 -52.49 -15.09
N LYS A 356 2.52 -51.54 -15.01
CA LYS A 356 2.32 -50.19 -15.54
C LYS A 356 2.38 -50.15 -17.06
N ILE A 357 3.19 -51.02 -17.67
CA ILE A 357 3.41 -51.06 -19.12
C ILE A 357 2.61 -52.15 -19.83
N GLY A 358 2.21 -53.23 -19.15
CA GLY A 358 1.48 -54.32 -19.79
C GLY A 358 0.67 -55.18 -18.84
N THR A 359 0.15 -56.29 -19.36
CA THR A 359 -0.68 -57.24 -18.61
C THR A 359 0.20 -58.31 -17.99
N VAL A 360 0.13 -58.46 -16.67
CA VAL A 360 0.89 -59.48 -15.92
C VAL A 360 -0.05 -60.58 -15.46
N THR A 361 0.28 -61.82 -15.80
CA THR A 361 -0.40 -63.04 -15.36
C THR A 361 0.53 -63.84 -14.44
N VAL A 362 -0.02 -64.38 -13.35
CA VAL A 362 0.72 -65.16 -12.34
C VAL A 362 -0.05 -66.45 -12.13
N SER A 363 0.63 -67.59 -12.16
CA SER A 363 -0.01 -68.89 -11.92
C SER A 363 -0.46 -69.06 -10.46
N GLU A 364 -1.55 -69.82 -10.24
CA GLU A 364 -2.18 -69.97 -8.92
C GLU A 364 -1.20 -70.51 -7.85
N ASP A 365 -0.36 -71.47 -8.22
CA ASP A 365 0.66 -72.09 -7.39
C ASP A 365 1.79 -71.14 -6.94
N VAL A 366 2.02 -70.04 -7.67
CA VAL A 366 2.95 -68.97 -7.24
C VAL A 366 2.23 -67.99 -6.32
N SER A 367 0.95 -67.71 -6.59
CA SER A 367 0.16 -66.75 -5.80
C SER A 367 -0.09 -67.22 -4.35
N GLU A 368 -0.19 -68.54 -4.11
CA GLU A 368 -0.40 -69.10 -2.78
C GLU A 368 0.84 -69.03 -1.86
N GLU A 369 2.04 -68.89 -2.42
CA GLU A 369 3.29 -68.79 -1.65
C GLU A 369 3.64 -67.35 -1.22
N VAL A 370 2.87 -66.36 -1.67
CA VAL A 370 3.15 -64.92 -1.51
C VAL A 370 2.04 -64.24 -0.68
N VAL A 371 2.41 -63.57 0.42
CA VAL A 371 1.46 -62.92 1.34
C VAL A 371 1.66 -61.39 1.34
N TYR A 372 0.55 -60.66 1.25
CA TYR A 372 0.52 -59.19 1.29
C TYR A 372 -0.02 -58.69 2.64
N HIS A 373 0.78 -57.88 3.33
CA HIS A 373 0.37 -57.16 4.55
C HIS A 373 0.69 -55.67 4.42
N GLN A 374 -0.09 -54.83 5.10
CA GLN A 374 0.19 -53.40 5.15
C GLN A 374 1.38 -53.12 6.07
N LEU A 375 2.28 -52.23 5.63
CA LEU A 375 3.42 -51.80 6.42
C LEU A 375 2.97 -50.87 7.56
N GLU A 376 3.31 -51.26 8.79
CA GLU A 376 3.23 -50.40 9.98
C GLU A 376 4.64 -50.14 10.51
N THR A 377 4.94 -48.88 10.88
CA THR A 377 6.28 -48.48 11.32
C THR A 377 6.25 -47.98 12.75
N ILE A 378 7.18 -48.44 13.58
CA ILE A 378 7.36 -47.98 14.96
C ILE A 378 8.78 -47.44 15.14
N PHE A 379 8.89 -46.19 15.57
CA PHE A 379 10.16 -45.53 15.92
C PHE A 379 10.34 -45.45 17.42
N ILE A 380 11.50 -45.87 17.93
CA ILE A 380 11.78 -45.87 19.36
C ILE A 380 13.02 -45.03 19.66
N PHE A 381 12.82 -43.83 20.22
CA PHE A 381 13.88 -42.88 20.56
C PHE A 381 14.30 -43.01 22.03
N ARG A 382 15.60 -43.19 22.28
CA ARG A 382 16.17 -43.28 23.63
C ARG A 382 17.44 -42.44 23.77
N LYS A 383 17.58 -41.77 24.92
CA LYS A 383 18.82 -41.08 25.32
C LYS A 383 19.75 -42.06 26.02
N ILE A 384 20.92 -42.35 25.44
CA ILE A 384 21.94 -43.25 26.01
C ILE A 384 23.32 -42.60 25.86
N LYS A 385 24.05 -42.41 26.97
CA LYS A 385 25.43 -41.88 27.01
C LYS A 385 25.67 -40.62 26.14
N GLY A 386 24.72 -39.68 26.13
CA GLY A 386 24.84 -38.44 25.33
C GLY A 386 24.47 -38.57 23.85
N MET A 387 23.93 -39.71 23.43
CA MET A 387 23.43 -39.98 22.08
C MET A 387 21.91 -40.18 22.11
N ILE A 388 21.25 -39.85 21.00
CA ILE A 388 19.90 -40.31 20.68
C ILE A 388 20.04 -41.57 19.83
N LYS A 389 19.60 -42.72 20.36
CA LYS A 389 19.48 -43.97 19.61
C LYS A 389 18.05 -44.15 19.13
N VAL A 390 17.90 -44.61 17.89
CA VAL A 390 16.63 -44.86 17.22
C VAL A 390 16.64 -46.29 16.68
N ARG A 391 15.62 -47.05 17.06
CA ARG A 391 15.27 -48.32 16.42
C ARG A 391 14.02 -48.13 15.56
N VAL A 392 14.01 -48.72 14.38
CA VAL A 392 12.84 -48.74 13.48
C VAL A 392 12.40 -50.18 13.30
N ASP A 393 11.13 -50.44 13.60
CA ASP A 393 10.50 -51.75 13.43
C ASP A 393 9.50 -51.66 12.27
N PHE A 394 9.75 -52.39 11.18
CA PHE A 394 8.83 -52.53 10.03
C PHE A 394 7.97 -53.78 10.21
N THR A 395 6.69 -53.57 10.49
CA THR A 395 5.76 -54.64 10.85
C THR A 395 4.83 -54.95 9.68
N TYR A 396 4.77 -56.24 9.32
CA TYR A 396 3.88 -56.80 8.30
C TYR A 396 3.04 -57.93 8.94
N GLY A 397 1.90 -57.57 9.52
CA GLY A 397 1.07 -58.50 10.28
C GLY A 397 1.79 -59.01 11.54
N LYS A 398 2.23 -60.26 11.56
CA LYS A 398 2.97 -60.87 12.68
C LYS A 398 4.49 -60.90 12.47
N VAL A 399 4.94 -60.57 11.28
CA VAL A 399 6.36 -60.58 10.89
C VAL A 399 6.91 -59.17 11.13
N ILE A 400 8.07 -59.09 11.78
CA ILE A 400 8.74 -57.83 12.10
C ILE A 400 10.12 -57.87 11.47
N PHE A 401 10.43 -56.87 10.64
CA PHE A 401 11.78 -56.60 10.16
C PHE A 401 12.29 -55.38 10.89
N SER A 402 13.12 -55.60 11.91
CA SER A 402 13.69 -54.54 12.73
C SER A 402 15.07 -54.16 12.22
N THR A 403 15.44 -52.89 12.39
CA THR A 403 16.83 -52.44 12.16
C THR A 403 17.84 -53.03 13.16
N ASP A 404 17.33 -53.68 14.20
CA ASP A 404 18.07 -54.47 15.18
C ASP A 404 17.55 -55.91 15.10
N ASP A 405 18.38 -56.82 14.57
CA ASP A 405 18.01 -58.20 14.21
C ASP A 405 17.51 -59.01 15.41
N GLU A 406 17.89 -58.67 16.63
CA GLU A 406 17.38 -59.33 17.85
C GLU A 406 15.86 -59.17 18.03
N TYR A 407 15.27 -58.15 17.39
CA TYR A 407 13.84 -57.85 17.45
C TYR A 407 13.10 -58.24 16.17
N SER A 408 13.78 -58.83 15.18
CA SER A 408 13.14 -59.34 13.97
C SER A 408 12.41 -60.66 14.24
N VAL A 409 11.22 -60.81 13.67
CA VAL A 409 10.35 -62.00 13.82
C VAL A 409 10.11 -62.57 12.43
N ALA A 410 10.66 -63.76 12.15
CA ALA A 410 10.62 -64.41 10.83
C ALA A 410 9.21 -64.92 10.43
N SER A 411 8.97 -65.07 9.12
CA SER A 411 7.76 -65.75 8.61
C SER A 411 7.87 -67.27 8.78
N GLY A 412 6.73 -67.97 8.79
CA GLY A 412 6.70 -69.44 8.84
C GLY A 412 7.21 -70.07 7.54
N ALA A 413 7.75 -71.30 7.59
CA ALA A 413 8.51 -71.97 6.52
C ALA A 413 7.83 -72.13 5.13
N ASN A 414 6.54 -71.79 4.99
CA ASN A 414 5.76 -72.00 3.76
C ASN A 414 5.32 -70.70 3.05
N GLN A 415 5.54 -69.50 3.61
CA GLN A 415 5.03 -68.24 3.03
C GLN A 415 6.08 -67.13 3.05
N GLU A 416 6.25 -66.44 1.92
CA GLU A 416 7.08 -65.24 1.79
C GLU A 416 6.23 -63.98 1.87
N VAL A 417 6.65 -63.01 2.70
CA VAL A 417 5.96 -61.72 2.85
C VAL A 417 6.51 -60.73 1.84
N VAL A 418 5.63 -60.12 1.02
CA VAL A 418 6.05 -59.07 0.09
C VAL A 418 6.33 -57.79 0.86
N ARG A 419 7.60 -57.36 0.84
CA ARG A 419 8.03 -56.13 1.49
C ARG A 419 7.78 -54.92 0.59
N ASP A 420 7.32 -53.82 1.20
CA ASP A 420 7.29 -52.50 0.57
C ASP A 420 8.67 -51.83 0.74
N SER A 421 9.68 -52.40 0.07
CA SER A 421 11.08 -51.97 0.17
C SER A 421 11.26 -50.48 -0.15
N LYS A 422 10.39 -49.93 -1.01
CA LYS A 422 10.39 -48.52 -1.35
C LYS A 422 10.03 -47.65 -0.14
N LYS A 423 8.91 -47.92 0.53
CA LYS A 423 8.53 -47.15 1.72
C LYS A 423 9.48 -47.37 2.89
N GLU A 424 9.97 -48.59 3.09
CA GLU A 424 10.98 -48.86 4.12
C GLU A 424 12.23 -48.00 3.89
N GLN A 425 12.74 -47.97 2.65
CA GLN A 425 13.90 -47.18 2.30
C GLN A 425 13.64 -45.68 2.43
N GLU A 426 12.49 -45.17 1.96
CA GLU A 426 12.09 -43.77 2.15
C GLU A 426 12.10 -43.38 3.63
N ILE A 427 11.59 -44.25 4.52
CA ILE A 427 11.59 -44.02 5.97
C ILE A 427 13.01 -43.99 6.55
N LEU A 428 13.91 -44.88 6.11
CA LEU A 428 15.31 -44.90 6.57
C LEU A 428 16.12 -43.70 6.02
N GLU A 429 15.82 -43.24 4.82
CA GLU A 429 16.43 -42.04 4.23
C GLU A 429 16.02 -40.78 5.01
N GLN A 430 14.81 -40.73 5.56
CA GLN A 430 14.40 -39.63 6.46
C GLN A 430 15.29 -39.56 7.71
N LEU A 431 15.66 -40.70 8.31
CA LEU A 431 16.62 -40.71 9.43
C LEU A 431 17.98 -40.14 9.02
N SER A 432 18.47 -40.51 7.84
CA SER A 432 19.74 -39.99 7.34
C SER A 432 19.70 -38.47 7.12
N THR A 433 18.56 -37.95 6.63
CA THR A 433 18.32 -36.51 6.45
C THR A 433 18.38 -35.72 7.77
N PHE A 434 17.92 -36.31 8.88
CA PHE A 434 18.01 -35.71 10.23
C PHE A 434 19.36 -35.97 10.94
N GLY A 435 20.36 -36.47 10.21
CA GLY A 435 21.73 -36.66 10.68
C GLY A 435 21.95 -37.91 11.53
N TYR A 436 21.06 -38.90 11.45
CA TYR A 436 21.30 -40.21 12.07
C TYR A 436 22.25 -41.05 11.23
N GLN A 437 23.22 -41.68 11.88
CA GLN A 437 24.15 -42.61 11.28
C GLN A 437 23.72 -44.04 11.57
N LYS A 438 23.87 -44.91 10.58
CA LYS A 438 23.54 -46.33 10.71
C LYS A 438 24.58 -47.02 11.58
N GLU A 439 24.10 -47.77 12.56
CA GLU A 439 24.87 -48.57 13.50
C GLU A 439 24.50 -50.06 13.39
N THR A 440 25.19 -50.90 14.17
CA THR A 440 24.92 -52.34 14.24
C THR A 440 23.51 -52.68 14.73
N THR A 441 22.95 -51.88 15.64
CA THR A 441 21.62 -52.09 16.25
C THR A 441 20.71 -50.87 16.03
N GLY A 442 20.54 -50.44 14.78
CA GLY A 442 19.70 -49.30 14.40
C GLY A 442 20.46 -48.05 13.99
N TYR A 443 20.04 -46.90 14.51
CA TYR A 443 20.54 -45.58 14.10
C TYR A 443 20.87 -44.72 15.32
N GLU A 444 21.88 -43.86 15.22
CA GLU A 444 22.21 -42.93 16.30
C GLU A 444 22.68 -41.56 15.82
N LYS A 445 22.51 -40.57 16.69
CA LYS A 445 23.10 -39.24 16.52
C LYS A 445 23.45 -38.62 17.86
N ASN A 446 24.36 -37.64 17.84
CA ASN A 446 24.70 -36.85 19.02
C ASN A 446 23.44 -36.16 19.58
N LEU A 447 23.28 -36.17 20.91
CA LEU A 447 22.21 -35.41 21.57
C LEU A 447 22.41 -33.92 21.27
N PRO A 448 21.49 -33.27 20.55
CA PRO A 448 21.60 -31.85 20.29
C PRO A 448 21.40 -31.03 21.57
N SER A 449 21.88 -29.79 21.57
CA SER A 449 21.64 -28.80 22.62
C SER A 449 21.13 -27.49 22.00
N GLY A 450 20.54 -26.62 22.82
CA GLY A 450 20.04 -25.31 22.40
C GLY A 450 19.04 -25.40 21.24
N GLU A 451 19.29 -24.63 20.18
CA GLU A 451 18.40 -24.53 19.02
C GLU A 451 18.15 -25.87 18.33
N ARG A 452 19.19 -26.72 18.25
CA ARG A 452 19.05 -28.03 17.62
C ARG A 452 18.17 -28.97 18.44
N LEU A 453 18.18 -28.82 19.77
CA LEU A 453 17.31 -29.59 20.66
C LEU A 453 15.87 -29.10 20.58
N TYR A 454 15.66 -27.79 20.49
CA TYR A 454 14.36 -27.22 20.17
C TYR A 454 13.79 -27.77 18.84
N TYR A 455 14.60 -27.75 17.78
CA TYR A 455 14.21 -28.26 16.46
C TYR A 455 13.88 -29.76 16.48
N PHE A 456 14.62 -30.56 17.27
CA PHE A 456 14.34 -31.98 17.47
C PHE A 456 12.89 -32.21 17.95
N PHE A 457 12.41 -31.45 18.93
CA PHE A 457 11.04 -31.62 19.44
C PHE A 457 9.96 -30.99 18.55
N LYS A 458 10.23 -29.83 17.95
CA LYS A 458 9.20 -29.07 17.20
C LYS A 458 9.08 -29.45 15.73
N ALA A 459 10.11 -30.03 15.12
CA ALA A 459 10.09 -30.37 13.70
C ALA A 459 10.35 -31.86 13.44
N GLU A 460 11.39 -32.42 14.06
CA GLU A 460 11.84 -33.77 13.76
C GLU A 460 10.88 -34.85 14.31
N ILE A 461 10.55 -34.82 15.60
CA ILE A 461 9.61 -35.78 16.21
C ILE A 461 8.22 -35.75 15.55
N PRO A 462 7.59 -34.60 15.29
CA PRO A 462 6.33 -34.53 14.54
C PRO A 462 6.42 -35.11 13.13
N THR A 463 7.59 -35.03 12.48
CA THR A 463 7.80 -35.64 11.16
C THR A 463 7.76 -37.16 11.25
N PHE A 464 8.45 -37.77 12.22
CA PHE A 464 8.38 -39.22 12.43
C PHE A 464 7.00 -39.72 12.86
N ARG A 465 6.24 -38.92 13.64
CA ARG A 465 4.84 -39.26 14.02
C ARG A 465 3.90 -39.38 12.83
N ARG A 466 4.18 -38.69 11.72
CA ARG A 466 3.41 -38.81 10.47
C ARG A 466 3.75 -40.08 9.69
N LEU A 467 4.95 -40.61 9.89
CA LEU A 467 5.45 -41.80 9.19
C LEU A 467 5.17 -43.10 9.97
N GLY A 468 4.89 -43.01 11.28
CA GLY A 468 4.61 -44.17 12.12
C GLY A 468 4.44 -43.81 13.59
N GLU A 469 4.28 -44.83 14.44
CA GLU A 469 4.16 -44.65 15.88
C GLU A 469 5.51 -44.23 16.47
N VAL A 470 5.56 -43.14 17.25
CA VAL A 470 6.79 -42.66 17.90
C VAL A 470 6.72 -42.89 19.41
N ARG A 471 7.64 -43.72 19.92
CA ARG A 471 7.83 -43.99 21.34
C ARG A 471 9.11 -43.31 21.84
N MET A 472 8.99 -42.45 22.85
CA MET A 472 10.12 -41.72 23.43
C MET A 472 10.34 -42.09 24.90
N GLY A 473 11.60 -42.38 25.26
CA GLY A 473 12.01 -42.64 26.64
C GLY A 473 11.92 -41.42 27.56
N LYS A 474 11.67 -41.64 28.86
CA LYS A 474 11.43 -40.60 29.89
C LYS A 474 12.52 -39.52 29.94
N LYS A 475 13.79 -39.92 30.02
CA LYS A 475 14.96 -39.03 30.10
C LYS A 475 15.14 -38.10 28.88
N LEU A 476 14.56 -38.46 27.73
CA LEU A 476 14.59 -37.62 26.54
C LEU A 476 13.44 -36.60 26.60
N ARG A 477 12.25 -37.04 27.01
CA ARG A 477 11.05 -36.21 27.14
C ARG A 477 11.22 -35.05 28.14
N GLU A 478 11.91 -35.29 29.25
CA GLU A 478 12.16 -34.29 30.30
C GLU A 478 13.04 -33.12 29.83
N LEU A 479 13.75 -33.23 28.68
CA LEU A 479 14.59 -32.15 28.15
C LEU A 479 13.81 -31.02 27.46
N PHE A 480 12.51 -31.16 27.29
CA PHE A 480 11.65 -30.17 26.65
C PHE A 480 10.53 -29.76 27.59
N LEU A 481 10.58 -28.51 28.03
CA LEU A 481 9.58 -27.92 28.91
C LEU A 481 8.47 -27.32 28.05
N ASP A 482 7.28 -27.92 28.17
CA ASP A 482 6.10 -27.48 27.45
C ASP A 482 5.50 -26.25 28.15
N ALA A 483 5.15 -25.23 27.37
CA ALA A 483 4.54 -24.00 27.85
C ALA A 483 3.21 -24.25 28.59
N ALA A 484 2.52 -25.36 28.30
CA ALA A 484 1.31 -25.77 29.02
C ALA A 484 1.51 -25.98 30.53
N HIS A 485 2.74 -26.31 30.98
CA HIS A 485 3.05 -26.55 32.40
C HIS A 485 3.97 -25.47 33.02
N HIS A 486 4.48 -24.55 32.20
CA HIS A 486 5.43 -23.49 32.60
C HIS A 486 4.94 -22.12 32.11
N GLN A 487 3.75 -21.71 32.54
CA GLN A 487 3.07 -20.50 32.07
C GLN A 487 3.61 -19.24 32.75
N PRO A 488 3.70 -18.10 32.03
CA PRO A 488 4.03 -16.81 32.61
C PRO A 488 2.85 -16.20 33.38
N THR A 489 3.13 -15.58 34.53
CA THR A 489 2.19 -14.81 35.35
C THR A 489 2.70 -13.39 35.54
N ILE A 490 1.77 -12.42 35.62
CA ILE A 490 2.10 -11.00 35.71
C ILE A 490 1.44 -10.42 36.97
N GLU A 491 2.23 -9.83 37.85
CA GLU A 491 1.74 -9.13 39.04
C GLU A 491 2.01 -7.63 38.91
N VAL A 492 0.98 -6.81 39.14
CA VAL A 492 1.07 -5.35 39.11
C VAL A 492 0.72 -4.77 40.48
N SER A 493 1.73 -4.18 41.12
CA SER A 493 1.61 -3.54 42.43
C SER A 493 1.99 -2.06 42.40
N ASP A 494 1.38 -1.27 43.29
CA ASP A 494 1.68 0.15 43.46
C ASP A 494 2.92 0.35 44.37
N SER A 495 3.90 1.14 43.94
CA SER A 495 5.09 1.51 44.73
C SER A 495 5.43 3.01 44.59
N ASP A 496 5.01 3.80 45.58
CA ASP A 496 5.16 5.27 45.62
C ASP A 496 4.72 5.97 44.32
N SER A 497 5.67 6.39 43.47
CA SER A 497 5.43 7.07 42.19
C SER A 497 5.50 6.13 40.96
N TRP A 498 5.69 4.83 41.18
CA TRP A 498 5.87 3.81 40.15
C TRP A 498 4.87 2.65 40.33
N LEU A 499 4.66 1.91 39.26
CA LEU A 499 4.00 0.61 39.25
C LEU A 499 5.07 -0.44 39.04
N ASP A 500 5.15 -1.38 39.96
CA ASP A 500 6.01 -2.54 39.86
C ASP A 500 5.26 -3.64 39.10
N VAL A 501 5.76 -3.97 37.90
CA VAL A 501 5.27 -5.08 37.08
C VAL A 501 6.26 -6.23 37.20
N ARG A 502 5.89 -7.27 37.95
CA ARG A 502 6.70 -8.48 38.18
C ARG A 502 6.24 -9.59 37.26
N PHE A 503 7.20 -10.29 36.66
CA PHE A 503 6.95 -11.46 35.81
C PHE A 503 7.47 -12.71 36.53
N ASP A 504 6.65 -13.75 36.60
CA ASP A 504 7.04 -15.05 37.14
C ASP A 504 6.70 -16.16 36.14
N ILE A 505 7.44 -17.27 36.15
CA ILE A 505 7.22 -18.43 35.28
C ILE A 505 7.26 -19.68 36.15
N THR A 506 6.15 -20.42 36.14
CA THR A 506 5.98 -21.60 37.02
C THR A 506 7.11 -22.61 36.80
N GLY A 507 7.86 -22.94 37.87
CA GLY A 507 8.90 -23.98 37.84
C GLY A 507 10.27 -23.53 37.30
N ILE A 508 10.48 -22.23 37.07
CA ILE A 508 11.78 -21.65 36.72
C ILE A 508 12.32 -20.87 37.92
N GLU A 509 13.63 -20.97 38.18
CA GLU A 509 14.25 -20.21 39.27
C GLU A 509 14.28 -18.71 38.96
N GLU A 510 14.02 -17.87 39.98
CA GLU A 510 13.93 -16.40 39.86
C GLU A 510 15.18 -15.77 39.21
N GLN A 511 16.35 -16.38 39.39
CA GLN A 511 17.62 -15.93 38.81
C GLN A 511 17.72 -16.14 37.29
N GLU A 512 16.94 -17.07 36.72
CA GLU A 512 16.89 -17.35 35.29
C GLU A 512 15.75 -16.61 34.57
N ILE A 513 14.75 -16.11 35.30
CA ILE A 513 13.59 -15.39 34.74
C ILE A 513 14.05 -14.16 33.94
N ASP A 514 14.97 -13.36 34.48
CA ASP A 514 15.51 -12.19 33.78
C ASP A 514 16.11 -12.55 32.41
N ALA A 515 16.77 -13.71 32.33
CA ALA A 515 17.37 -14.19 31.08
C ALA A 515 16.31 -14.70 30.09
N VAL A 516 15.23 -15.34 30.59
CA VAL A 516 14.06 -15.72 29.79
C VAL A 516 13.34 -14.49 29.23
N LEU A 517 13.08 -13.47 30.06
CA LEU A 517 12.48 -12.20 29.65
C LEU A 517 13.36 -11.49 28.60
N ALA A 518 14.69 -11.53 28.77
CA ALA A 518 15.61 -10.98 27.78
C ALA A 518 15.55 -11.73 26.44
N SER A 519 15.32 -13.05 26.45
CA SER A 519 15.08 -13.85 25.24
C SER A 519 13.74 -13.51 24.58
N LEU A 520 12.67 -13.36 25.36
CA LEU A 520 11.36 -12.92 24.84
C LEU A 520 11.45 -11.55 24.16
N LEU A 521 12.17 -10.60 24.76
CA LEU A 521 12.42 -9.26 24.19
C LEU A 521 13.24 -9.28 22.90
N ARG A 522 14.05 -10.32 22.66
CA ARG A 522 14.75 -10.53 21.38
C ARG A 522 13.89 -11.30 20.38
N ASN A 523 12.70 -11.72 20.78
CA ASN A 523 11.79 -12.57 20.02
C ASN A 523 12.43 -13.94 19.69
N ASP A 524 13.22 -14.46 20.65
CA ASP A 524 13.80 -15.80 20.55
C ASP A 524 12.70 -16.86 20.67
N ARG A 525 12.76 -17.94 19.88
CA ARG A 525 11.74 -19.01 19.89
C ARG A 525 11.86 -19.96 21.09
N PHE A 526 13.00 -19.94 21.77
CA PHE A 526 13.28 -20.83 22.89
C PHE A 526 14.32 -20.22 23.82
N TYR A 527 14.38 -20.74 25.06
CA TYR A 527 15.46 -20.49 26.00
C TYR A 527 15.99 -21.82 26.53
N THR A 528 17.29 -21.90 26.84
CA THR A 528 17.90 -23.10 27.45
C THR A 528 18.27 -22.78 28.89
N LEU A 529 17.65 -23.50 29.83
CA LEU A 529 17.93 -23.37 31.26
C LEU A 529 19.35 -23.87 31.59
N GLN A 530 19.88 -23.46 32.73
CA GLN A 530 21.16 -23.95 33.25
C GLN A 530 21.17 -25.48 33.45
N THR A 531 20.00 -26.07 33.71
CA THR A 531 19.79 -27.53 33.80
C THR A 531 19.97 -28.26 32.46
N GLY A 532 20.00 -27.53 31.34
CA GLY A 532 20.12 -28.05 29.97
C GLY A 532 18.78 -28.37 29.30
N GLU A 533 17.66 -28.06 29.96
CA GLU A 533 16.31 -28.19 29.44
C GLU A 533 15.96 -27.01 28.53
N VAL A 534 15.14 -27.25 27.50
CA VAL A 534 14.71 -26.22 26.55
C VAL A 534 13.27 -25.83 26.84
N LEU A 535 13.07 -24.55 27.14
CA LEU A 535 11.77 -23.90 27.27
C LEU A 535 11.36 -23.32 25.92
N ALA A 536 10.18 -23.71 25.44
CA ALA A 536 9.59 -23.13 24.24
C ALA A 536 8.91 -21.79 24.54
N LEU A 537 9.30 -20.74 23.81
CA LEU A 537 8.78 -19.38 23.97
C LEU A 537 7.82 -18.98 22.83
N ASP A 538 7.55 -19.90 21.90
CA ASP A 538 6.70 -19.69 20.74
C ASP A 538 5.21 -19.93 21.02
N SER A 539 4.84 -20.14 22.28
CA SER A 539 3.44 -20.27 22.70
C SER A 539 2.73 -18.90 22.71
N GLU A 540 1.41 -18.94 22.61
CA GLU A 540 0.58 -17.73 22.59
C GLU A 540 0.77 -16.88 23.86
N GLU A 541 0.88 -17.54 25.02
CA GLU A 541 1.04 -16.89 26.33
C GLU A 541 2.39 -16.15 26.44
N PHE A 542 3.47 -16.75 25.93
CA PHE A 542 4.79 -16.12 25.90
C PHE A 542 4.85 -14.96 24.88
N GLN A 543 4.13 -15.07 23.76
CA GLN A 543 4.01 -13.99 22.78
C GLN A 543 3.27 -12.78 23.35
N GLN A 544 2.13 -13.00 24.02
CA GLN A 544 1.39 -11.94 24.72
C GLN A 544 2.29 -11.24 25.75
N THR A 545 3.06 -12.01 26.53
CA THR A 545 4.02 -11.48 27.50
C THR A 545 5.12 -10.65 26.81
N SER A 546 5.63 -11.09 25.65
CA SER A 546 6.65 -10.36 24.87
C SER A 546 6.13 -9.01 24.35
N GLU A 547 4.88 -8.94 23.90
CA GLU A 547 4.24 -7.69 23.45
C GLU A 547 4.17 -6.67 24.59
N ILE A 548 3.72 -7.12 25.77
CA ILE A 548 3.67 -6.30 27.00
C ILE A 548 5.08 -5.81 27.36
N LEU A 549 6.07 -6.71 27.44
CA LEU A 549 7.46 -6.36 27.74
C LEU A 549 8.03 -5.33 26.76
N THR A 550 7.71 -5.45 25.47
CA THR A 550 8.19 -4.53 24.42
C THR A 550 7.65 -3.12 24.59
N LEU A 551 6.40 -2.99 25.05
CA LEU A 551 5.77 -1.70 25.33
C LEU A 551 6.35 -1.05 26.58
N LEU A 552 6.48 -1.82 27.67
CA LEU A 552 7.03 -1.33 28.94
C LEU A 552 8.51 -0.92 28.79
N ARG A 553 9.27 -1.63 27.95
CA ARG A 553 10.72 -1.39 27.71
C ARG A 553 11.08 0.04 27.35
N LYS A 554 10.22 0.76 26.64
CA LYS A 554 10.53 2.13 26.18
C LYS A 554 10.65 3.14 27.33
N ASN A 555 10.15 2.80 28.53
CA ASN A 555 10.03 3.71 29.68
C ASN A 555 10.79 3.25 30.94
N MET A 556 11.68 2.25 30.85
CA MET A 556 12.18 1.53 32.05
C MET A 556 13.41 2.12 32.75
N LYS A 557 13.42 1.93 34.08
CA LYS A 557 14.62 1.64 34.88
C LYS A 557 14.50 0.19 35.37
N ASN A 558 15.44 -0.68 35.01
CA ASN A 558 15.39 -2.08 35.43
C ASN A 558 15.93 -2.26 36.86
N VAL A 559 15.22 -3.02 37.68
CA VAL A 559 15.71 -3.57 38.96
C VAL A 559 15.25 -5.04 39.02
N GLN A 560 16.19 -5.99 38.96
CA GLN A 560 16.04 -7.44 39.24
C GLN A 560 14.59 -8.01 39.15
N GLY A 561 14.19 -8.56 38.01
CA GLY A 561 12.88 -9.23 37.84
C GLY A 561 11.63 -8.33 37.89
N THR A 562 11.77 -7.04 38.16
CA THR A 562 10.67 -6.07 38.29
C THR A 562 10.84 -4.92 37.32
N ILE A 563 9.77 -4.61 36.59
CA ILE A 563 9.71 -3.49 35.65
C ILE A 563 8.95 -2.34 36.30
N GLN A 564 9.64 -1.24 36.57
CA GLN A 564 9.00 -0.03 37.11
C GLN A 564 8.46 0.84 35.98
N VAL A 565 7.17 1.14 36.02
CA VAL A 565 6.47 1.96 35.02
C VAL A 565 5.81 3.15 35.71
N PRO A 566 5.80 4.35 35.12
CA PRO A 566 5.10 5.50 35.71
C PRO A 566 3.62 5.20 35.99
N ARG A 567 3.10 5.62 37.15
CA ARG A 567 1.70 5.39 37.55
C ARG A 567 0.65 5.91 36.56
N ASN A 568 0.97 6.96 35.81
CA ASN A 568 0.09 7.54 34.80
C ASN A 568 -0.15 6.61 33.60
N GLN A 569 0.58 5.49 33.48
CA GLN A 569 0.36 4.43 32.49
C GLN A 569 -0.48 3.28 33.05
N GLY A 570 -0.94 3.35 34.30
CA GLY A 570 -1.70 2.28 34.95
C GLY A 570 -2.93 1.85 34.16
N LEU A 571 -3.76 2.79 33.72
CA LEU A 571 -4.96 2.48 32.93
C LEU A 571 -4.61 1.78 31.59
N MET A 572 -3.49 2.12 30.98
CA MET A 572 -3.01 1.46 29.75
C MET A 572 -2.60 0.02 30.03
N ILE A 573 -1.89 -0.22 31.13
CA ILE A 573 -1.48 -1.56 31.57
C ILE A 573 -2.71 -2.42 31.87
N GLU A 574 -3.69 -1.88 32.59
CA GLU A 574 -4.93 -2.59 32.90
C GLU A 574 -5.67 -3.00 31.62
N ASN A 575 -5.94 -2.08 30.70
CA ASN A 575 -6.62 -2.39 29.43
C ASN A 575 -5.88 -3.46 28.60
N MET A 576 -4.55 -3.49 28.65
CA MET A 576 -3.74 -4.50 27.96
C MET A 576 -3.82 -5.87 28.62
N LEU A 577 -3.94 -5.89 29.94
CA LEU A 577 -3.99 -7.09 30.78
C LEU A 577 -5.41 -7.55 31.08
N GLU A 578 -6.44 -6.82 30.67
CA GLU A 578 -7.86 -7.08 30.95
C GLU A 578 -8.30 -8.48 30.48
N ASN A 579 -7.80 -8.92 29.32
CA ASN A 579 -8.09 -10.25 28.77
C ASN A 579 -7.12 -11.34 29.26
N ASN A 580 -6.14 -10.97 30.08
CA ASN A 580 -5.16 -11.91 30.61
C ASN A 580 -5.63 -12.43 31.98
N SER A 581 -6.25 -13.61 31.98
CA SER A 581 -6.69 -14.31 33.20
C SER A 581 -5.59 -14.59 34.25
N ARG A 582 -4.32 -14.35 33.89
CA ARG A 582 -3.12 -14.56 34.72
C ARG A 582 -2.45 -13.26 35.16
N ALA A 583 -3.09 -12.11 34.91
CA ALA A 583 -2.69 -10.83 35.45
C ALA A 583 -3.35 -10.60 36.82
N HIS A 584 -2.55 -10.29 37.83
CA HIS A 584 -3.01 -9.99 39.18
C HIS A 584 -2.70 -8.54 39.52
N PHE A 585 -3.75 -7.78 39.87
CA PHE A 585 -3.64 -6.37 40.26
C PHE A 585 -3.90 -6.20 41.75
N SER A 586 -3.05 -5.42 42.42
CA SER A 586 -3.27 -4.98 43.81
C SER A 586 -4.58 -4.19 43.98
N ASP A 587 -5.15 -4.22 45.19
CA ASP A 587 -6.42 -3.52 45.47
C ASP A 587 -6.29 -1.99 45.36
N SER A 588 -5.15 -1.42 45.78
CA SER A 588 -4.85 0.01 45.63
C SER A 588 -4.81 0.46 44.17
N PHE A 589 -4.32 -0.39 43.26
CA PHE A 589 -4.33 -0.11 41.83
C PHE A 589 -5.75 -0.10 41.25
N LYS A 590 -6.59 -1.06 41.65
CA LYS A 590 -8.01 -1.11 41.23
C LYS A 590 -8.79 0.11 41.70
N GLU A 591 -8.55 0.55 42.94
CA GLU A 591 -9.16 1.76 43.49
C GLU A 591 -8.74 3.01 42.70
N MET A 592 -7.44 3.14 42.36
CA MET A 592 -6.94 4.23 41.52
C MET A 592 -7.63 4.25 40.15
N VAL A 593 -7.74 3.10 39.48
CA VAL A 593 -8.45 3.00 38.19
C VAL A 593 -9.93 3.39 38.33
N SER A 594 -10.59 2.91 39.37
CA SER A 594 -11.98 3.26 39.66
C SER A 594 -12.16 4.78 39.85
N ASN A 595 -11.26 5.43 40.58
CA ASN A 595 -11.30 6.87 40.82
C ASN A 595 -10.99 7.69 39.56
N LEU A 596 -10.10 7.20 38.69
CA LEU A 596 -9.80 7.83 37.39
C LEU A 596 -10.97 7.73 36.40
N THR A 597 -11.76 6.67 36.49
CA THR A 597 -12.94 6.46 35.62
C THR A 597 -14.20 7.15 36.13
N HIS A 598 -14.34 7.30 37.46
CA HIS A 598 -15.49 7.92 38.12
C HIS A 598 -15.05 9.02 39.10
N PRO A 599 -14.50 10.15 38.60
CA PRO A 599 -13.93 11.19 39.44
C PRO A 599 -14.94 11.89 40.37
N GLU A 600 -16.23 11.88 40.03
CA GLU A 600 -17.32 12.43 40.84
C GLU A 600 -17.48 11.73 42.20
N ASN A 601 -17.08 10.46 42.27
CA ASN A 601 -17.15 9.64 43.48
C ASN A 601 -15.94 9.82 44.40
N PHE A 602 -14.92 10.56 43.97
CA PHE A 602 -13.75 10.84 44.81
C PHE A 602 -14.17 11.69 46.03
N ASP A 603 -13.75 11.24 47.21
CA ASP A 603 -14.10 11.88 48.48
C ASP A 603 -13.16 13.07 48.75
N ALA A 604 -13.64 14.28 48.45
CA ALA A 604 -12.95 15.53 48.74
C ALA A 604 -13.95 16.57 49.25
N ALA A 605 -13.70 17.07 50.46
CA ALA A 605 -14.48 18.14 51.07
C ALA A 605 -14.14 19.50 50.42
N LEU A 606 -15.14 20.37 50.29
CA LEU A 606 -14.91 21.75 49.88
C LEU A 606 -14.16 22.52 50.99
N PRO A 607 -13.28 23.47 50.63
CA PRO A 607 -12.58 24.29 51.62
C PRO A 607 -13.54 25.18 52.41
N ASP A 608 -13.26 25.36 53.70
CA ASP A 608 -14.17 26.03 54.64
C ASP A 608 -14.35 27.52 54.31
N ASN A 609 -13.30 28.19 53.83
CA ASN A 609 -13.28 29.64 53.67
C ASN A 609 -13.58 30.15 52.24
N ILE A 610 -14.12 29.29 51.35
CA ILE A 610 -14.49 29.71 50.00
C ILE A 610 -15.72 30.66 50.02
N GLN A 611 -15.54 31.88 49.52
CA GLN A 611 -16.57 32.93 49.43
C GLN A 611 -17.39 32.80 48.14
N ALA A 612 -17.86 31.58 47.84
CA ALA A 612 -18.68 31.31 46.66
C ALA A 612 -19.58 30.09 46.87
N THR A 613 -20.77 30.11 46.27
CA THR A 613 -21.62 28.92 46.14
C THR A 613 -21.30 28.21 44.82
N LEU A 614 -20.62 27.06 44.89
CA LEU A 614 -20.30 26.25 43.73
C LEU A 614 -21.52 25.47 43.25
N ARG A 615 -21.68 25.34 41.92
CA ARG A 615 -22.67 24.43 41.31
C ARG A 615 -22.15 22.99 41.32
N THR A 616 -23.05 22.01 41.17
CA THR A 616 -22.71 20.57 41.17
C THR A 616 -21.54 20.24 40.23
N TYR A 617 -21.61 20.67 38.96
CA TYR A 617 -20.51 20.43 38.02
C TYR A 617 -19.20 21.12 38.45
N GLN A 618 -19.26 22.28 39.13
CA GLN A 618 -18.04 22.93 39.63
C GLN A 618 -17.42 22.15 40.78
N ILE A 619 -18.24 21.51 41.62
CA ILE A 619 -17.80 20.58 42.67
C ILE A 619 -17.14 19.35 42.04
N ASP A 620 -17.75 18.77 41.00
CA ASP A 620 -17.17 17.62 40.29
C ASP A 620 -15.81 17.95 39.67
N GLY A 621 -15.67 19.16 39.11
CA GLY A 621 -14.39 19.61 38.56
C GLY A 621 -13.32 19.89 39.62
N PHE A 622 -13.73 20.41 40.79
CA PHE A 622 -12.85 20.50 41.97
C PHE A 622 -12.39 19.11 42.44
N LYS A 623 -13.32 18.16 42.59
CA LYS A 623 -13.01 16.77 42.97
C LYS A 623 -12.07 16.10 41.99
N TRP A 624 -12.27 16.32 40.69
CA TRP A 624 -11.37 15.82 39.65
C TRP A 624 -9.95 16.39 39.77
N LEU A 625 -9.80 17.70 40.04
CA LEU A 625 -8.48 18.32 40.30
C LEU A 625 -7.82 17.72 41.56
N LYS A 626 -8.60 17.52 42.64
CA LYS A 626 -8.11 16.88 43.88
C LYS A 626 -7.69 15.43 43.66
N MET A 627 -8.47 14.65 42.92
CA MET A 627 -8.16 13.27 42.57
C MET A 627 -6.86 13.17 41.79
N LEU A 628 -6.66 14.00 40.77
CA LEU A 628 -5.42 14.03 40.01
C LEU A 628 -4.23 14.43 40.90
N SER A 629 -4.40 15.44 41.76
CA SER A 629 -3.36 15.85 42.72
C SER A 629 -2.98 14.71 43.68
N TYR A 630 -3.97 14.00 44.21
CA TYR A 630 -3.79 12.86 45.12
C TYR A 630 -2.91 11.77 44.50
N TYR A 631 -3.17 11.42 43.23
CA TYR A 631 -2.36 10.44 42.49
C TYR A 631 -1.12 11.02 41.79
N GLN A 632 -0.76 12.29 42.06
CA GLN A 632 0.39 12.97 41.45
C GLN A 632 0.33 13.10 39.93
N PHE A 633 -0.88 13.24 39.38
CA PHE A 633 -1.13 13.46 37.97
C PHE A 633 -1.44 14.91 37.65
N GLY A 634 -1.09 15.31 36.42
CA GLY A 634 -1.56 16.55 35.81
C GLY A 634 -2.78 16.31 34.92
N GLY A 635 -3.48 17.38 34.58
CA GLY A 635 -4.67 17.29 33.74
C GLY A 635 -5.02 18.59 33.02
N ILE A 636 -5.93 18.48 32.04
CA ILE A 636 -6.49 19.60 31.30
C ILE A 636 -7.95 19.83 31.72
N LEU A 637 -8.24 20.94 32.38
CA LEU A 637 -9.61 21.39 32.60
C LEU A 637 -10.07 22.19 31.37
N ALA A 638 -10.87 21.53 30.54
CA ALA A 638 -11.29 21.97 29.22
C ALA A 638 -12.78 22.35 29.12
N ASP A 639 -13.40 22.69 30.25
CA ASP A 639 -14.78 23.20 30.31
C ASP A 639 -14.99 24.39 29.35
N GLU A 640 -16.19 24.45 28.75
CA GLU A 640 -16.58 25.56 27.86
C GLU A 640 -16.39 26.94 28.53
N MET A 641 -16.02 27.93 27.72
CA MET A 641 -15.76 29.30 28.18
C MET A 641 -16.94 29.92 28.93
N GLY A 642 -16.81 30.11 30.24
CA GLY A 642 -17.84 30.72 31.08
C GLY A 642 -18.42 29.80 32.15
N LEU A 643 -18.00 28.52 32.21
CA LEU A 643 -18.40 27.58 33.27
C LEU A 643 -17.69 27.78 34.63
N GLY A 644 -16.70 28.68 34.69
CA GLY A 644 -16.01 29.03 35.94
C GLY A 644 -14.79 28.15 36.26
N LYS A 645 -13.94 27.85 35.27
CA LYS A 645 -12.67 27.14 35.46
C LYS A 645 -11.79 27.78 36.54
N THR A 646 -11.70 29.11 36.51
CA THR A 646 -10.93 29.91 37.48
C THR A 646 -11.41 29.66 38.91
N LEU A 647 -12.73 29.68 39.16
CA LEU A 647 -13.29 29.36 40.47
C LEU A 647 -12.97 27.93 40.92
N GLN A 648 -13.07 26.94 40.03
CA GLN A 648 -12.73 25.54 40.34
C GLN A 648 -11.25 25.40 40.75
N THR A 649 -10.35 26.06 40.02
CA THR A 649 -8.91 26.06 40.33
C THR A 649 -8.59 26.81 41.63
N ILE A 650 -9.23 27.95 41.89
CA ILE A 650 -9.06 28.69 43.15
C ILE A 650 -9.51 27.85 44.34
N THR A 651 -10.66 27.16 44.20
CA THR A 651 -11.18 26.25 45.23
C THR A 651 -10.20 25.11 45.50
N TYR A 652 -9.62 24.53 44.46
CA TYR A 652 -8.57 23.53 44.58
C TYR A 652 -7.33 24.05 45.33
N LEU A 653 -6.79 25.22 44.96
CA LEU A 653 -5.61 25.80 45.61
C LEU A 653 -5.86 26.17 47.07
N LEU A 654 -7.08 26.65 47.41
CA LEU A 654 -7.46 26.94 48.78
C LEU A 654 -7.52 25.66 49.63
N SER A 655 -8.12 24.58 49.11
CA SER A 655 -8.15 23.27 49.78
C SER A 655 -6.74 22.73 50.05
N GLU A 656 -5.82 22.83 49.08
CA GLU A 656 -4.44 22.38 49.29
C GLU A 656 -3.71 23.19 50.38
N LYS A 657 -4.03 24.48 50.53
CA LYS A 657 -3.50 25.33 51.60
C LYS A 657 -4.05 24.95 52.97
N GLU A 658 -5.36 24.73 53.08
CA GLU A 658 -6.03 24.36 54.34
C GLU A 658 -5.54 22.99 54.86
N GLU A 659 -5.24 22.06 53.96
CA GLU A 659 -4.64 20.75 54.27
C GLU A 659 -3.15 20.82 54.66
N GLN A 660 -2.56 22.03 54.75
CA GLN A 660 -1.15 22.28 55.09
C GLN A 660 -0.14 21.47 54.27
N SER A 661 -0.43 21.34 52.98
CA SER A 661 0.47 20.72 52.01
C SER A 661 1.79 21.50 51.96
N GLU A 662 2.90 20.96 52.49
CA GLU A 662 4.27 21.55 52.41
C GLU A 662 4.82 21.62 50.96
N LYS A 663 3.96 21.52 49.93
CA LYS A 663 4.36 21.38 48.52
C LYS A 663 4.87 22.68 47.88
N GLY A 664 4.74 23.83 48.53
CA GLY A 664 5.23 25.13 48.03
C GLY A 664 4.19 25.97 47.30
N ALA A 665 4.61 27.14 46.79
CA ALA A 665 3.70 28.13 46.21
C ALA A 665 3.14 27.67 44.85
N ALA A 666 1.95 28.15 44.50
CA ALA A 666 1.35 27.97 43.18
C ALA A 666 1.81 29.05 42.20
N LEU A 667 2.21 28.65 40.99
CA LEU A 667 2.53 29.55 39.89
C LEU A 667 1.41 29.51 38.85
N ILE A 668 0.70 30.62 38.69
CA ILE A 668 -0.32 30.82 37.66
C ILE A 668 0.32 31.59 36.50
N VAL A 669 0.33 30.97 35.33
CA VAL A 669 0.85 31.56 34.09
C VAL A 669 -0.33 31.82 33.17
N ALA A 670 -0.62 33.09 32.92
CA ALA A 670 -1.76 33.52 32.14
C ALA A 670 -1.34 34.51 31.02
N PRO A 671 -2.21 34.79 30.03
CA PRO A 671 -2.03 35.93 29.15
C PRO A 671 -1.85 37.23 29.97
N ALA A 672 -1.03 38.15 29.49
CA ALA A 672 -0.72 39.40 30.21
C ALA A 672 -1.96 40.26 30.55
N SER A 673 -3.07 40.04 29.86
CA SER A 673 -4.35 40.69 30.13
C SER A 673 -5.15 40.06 31.28
N LEU A 674 -4.84 38.82 31.65
CA LEU A 674 -5.61 38.02 32.60
C LEU A 674 -5.01 37.99 34.00
N ILE A 675 -3.74 38.37 34.14
CA ILE A 675 -3.01 38.30 35.42
C ILE A 675 -3.70 39.07 36.56
N TYR A 676 -4.27 40.25 36.26
CA TYR A 676 -4.98 41.05 37.26
C TYR A 676 -6.41 40.54 37.51
N ASN A 677 -7.04 39.90 36.52
CA ASN A 677 -8.34 39.24 36.70
C ASN A 677 -8.20 38.04 37.65
N TRP A 678 -7.15 37.23 37.50
CA TRP A 678 -6.84 36.16 38.45
C TRP A 678 -6.65 36.68 39.87
N ALA A 679 -5.88 37.77 40.05
CA ALA A 679 -5.69 38.37 41.37
C ALA A 679 -7.01 38.88 41.97
N ALA A 680 -7.87 39.51 41.15
CA ALA A 680 -9.18 39.98 41.58
C ALA A 680 -10.12 38.83 41.97
N GLU A 681 -10.15 37.74 41.18
CA GLU A 681 -10.97 36.56 41.47
C GLU A 681 -10.48 35.82 42.71
N ILE A 682 -9.16 35.67 42.92
CA ILE A 682 -8.62 35.10 44.15
C ILE A 682 -9.02 35.94 45.36
N LYS A 683 -8.83 37.26 45.29
CA LYS A 683 -9.24 38.17 46.38
C LYS A 683 -10.73 38.10 46.67
N LYS A 684 -11.56 37.89 45.65
CA LYS A 684 -13.02 37.80 45.76
C LYS A 684 -13.47 36.47 46.38
N PHE A 685 -12.94 35.35 45.89
CA PHE A 685 -13.44 34.01 46.24
C PHE A 685 -12.66 33.34 47.37
N ALA A 686 -11.36 33.61 47.49
CA ALA A 686 -10.47 32.99 48.47
C ALA A 686 -9.50 34.05 49.03
N PRO A 687 -9.99 35.03 49.82
CA PRO A 687 -9.16 36.13 50.36
C PRO A 687 -8.01 35.65 51.26
N ASP A 688 -8.09 34.42 51.76
CA ASP A 688 -7.06 33.79 52.59
C ASP A 688 -5.85 33.33 51.77
N LEU A 689 -5.94 33.23 50.44
CA LEU A 689 -4.80 32.98 49.56
C LEU A 689 -4.01 34.27 49.32
N GLN A 690 -2.75 34.31 49.78
CA GLN A 690 -1.84 35.42 49.52
C GLN A 690 -1.32 35.32 48.08
N ALA A 691 -1.99 36.06 47.18
CA ALA A 691 -1.67 36.11 45.76
C ALA A 691 -1.00 37.42 45.36
N GLU A 692 0.09 37.34 44.59
CA GLU A 692 0.82 38.51 44.09
C GLU A 692 1.00 38.48 42.57
N VAL A 693 0.83 39.64 41.92
CA VAL A 693 1.01 39.79 40.46
C VAL A 693 2.44 40.21 40.16
N VAL A 694 3.24 39.31 39.61
CA VAL A 694 4.65 39.54 39.27
C VAL A 694 4.74 40.26 37.91
N ALA A 695 4.50 41.56 37.90
CA ALA A 695 4.58 42.43 36.73
C ALA A 695 5.45 43.66 37.00
N GLY A 696 5.89 44.35 35.94
CA GLY A 696 6.77 45.52 36.03
C GLY A 696 8.11 45.31 35.33
N ASN A 697 9.09 46.14 35.64
CA ASN A 697 10.47 45.96 35.15
C ASN A 697 11.17 44.79 35.88
N LYS A 698 12.35 44.36 35.42
CA LYS A 698 13.03 43.17 35.97
C LYS A 698 13.26 43.25 37.49
N SER A 699 13.71 44.39 37.99
CA SER A 699 13.98 44.60 39.43
C SER A 699 12.70 44.55 40.26
N GLU A 700 11.61 45.14 39.77
CA GLU A 700 10.30 45.05 40.41
C GLU A 700 9.79 43.60 40.46
N ARG A 701 9.90 42.86 39.36
CA ARG A 701 9.47 41.46 39.28
C ARG A 701 10.25 40.57 40.24
N GLU A 702 11.57 40.73 40.30
CA GLU A 702 12.42 40.00 41.27
C GLU A 702 12.02 40.31 42.72
N LYS A 703 11.72 41.57 43.03
CA LYS A 703 11.27 41.96 44.37
C LYS A 703 9.92 41.37 44.73
N LEU A 704 8.95 41.39 43.81
CA LEU A 704 7.59 40.87 44.02
C LEU A 704 7.59 39.34 44.17
N ALA A 705 8.36 38.62 43.35
CA ALA A 705 8.42 37.17 43.39
C ALA A 705 9.08 36.59 44.65
N ASN A 706 9.98 37.35 45.30
CA ASN A 706 10.71 36.91 46.50
C ASN A 706 10.07 37.36 47.82
N GLN A 707 8.83 37.85 47.81
CA GLN A 707 8.13 38.18 49.05
C GLN A 707 7.83 36.92 49.86
N ALA A 708 8.04 36.98 51.18
CA ALA A 708 7.76 35.86 52.06
C ALA A 708 6.25 35.70 52.29
N GLY A 709 5.79 34.45 52.40
CA GLY A 709 4.40 34.11 52.73
C GLY A 709 3.43 34.03 51.55
N LEU A 710 3.92 34.20 50.31
CA LEU A 710 3.09 34.09 49.12
C LEU A 710 2.64 32.63 48.88
N ASP A 711 1.32 32.44 48.75
CA ASP A 711 0.73 31.16 48.35
C ASP A 711 0.61 31.05 46.83
N VAL A 712 0.39 32.18 46.13
CA VAL A 712 0.13 32.21 44.69
C VAL A 712 0.93 33.34 44.01
N LEU A 713 1.69 32.98 42.99
CA LEU A 713 2.40 33.90 42.09
C LEU A 713 1.68 33.94 40.75
N ILE A 714 1.34 35.13 40.26
CA ILE A 714 0.64 35.29 38.98
C ILE A 714 1.57 36.03 38.01
N THR A 715 1.89 35.41 36.88
CA THR A 715 2.80 36.00 35.88
C THR A 715 2.31 35.78 34.46
N SER A 716 2.88 36.55 33.53
CA SER A 716 2.58 36.39 32.10
C SER A 716 3.54 35.41 31.43
N TYR A 717 3.07 34.70 30.39
CA TYR A 717 3.93 33.83 29.56
C TYR A 717 5.21 34.54 29.06
N ALA A 718 5.10 35.81 28.70
CA ALA A 718 6.23 36.60 28.19
C ALA A 718 7.24 36.94 29.28
N SER A 719 6.76 37.33 30.47
CA SER A 719 7.58 37.65 31.64
C SER A 719 8.28 36.41 32.18
N LEU A 720 7.55 35.30 32.34
CA LEU A 720 8.11 34.03 32.78
C LEU A 720 9.26 33.57 31.90
N ARG A 721 9.11 33.67 30.57
CA ARG A 721 10.17 33.31 29.63
C ARG A 721 11.44 34.16 29.83
N GLN A 722 11.28 35.45 30.14
CA GLN A 722 12.42 36.36 30.33
C GLN A 722 13.17 36.08 31.64
N ASP A 723 12.45 35.69 32.68
CA ASP A 723 12.99 35.56 34.04
C ASP A 723 12.95 34.11 34.54
N ILE A 724 13.09 33.12 33.65
CA ILE A 724 12.92 31.71 33.99
C ILE A 724 13.85 31.24 35.11
N GLU A 725 15.08 31.75 35.13
CA GLU A 725 16.09 31.42 36.15
C GLU A 725 15.61 31.76 37.57
N MET A 726 14.86 32.85 37.72
CA MET A 726 14.26 33.26 38.99
C MET A 726 13.19 32.27 39.43
N TYR A 727 12.30 31.84 38.53
CA TYR A 727 11.25 30.89 38.89
C TYR A 727 11.81 29.48 39.17
N GLN A 728 12.96 29.12 38.58
CA GLN A 728 13.63 27.84 38.86
C GLN A 728 14.25 27.76 40.26
N SER A 729 14.58 28.90 40.89
CA SER A 729 15.10 28.93 42.26
C SER A 729 14.01 28.96 43.33
N LEU A 730 12.74 29.15 42.95
CA LEU A 730 11.60 29.16 43.87
C LEU A 730 11.11 27.73 44.16
N HIS A 731 10.60 27.52 45.37
CA HIS A 731 9.93 26.27 45.75
C HIS A 731 8.46 26.29 45.31
N LEU A 732 8.20 25.75 44.12
CA LEU A 732 6.88 25.74 43.48
C LEU A 732 6.24 24.34 43.57
N GLY A 733 5.03 24.28 44.12
CA GLY A 733 4.26 23.03 44.25
C GLY A 733 3.28 22.78 43.12
N TYR A 734 2.72 23.88 42.59
CA TYR A 734 1.63 23.84 41.62
C TYR A 734 1.92 24.76 40.45
N LEU A 735 1.62 24.32 39.24
CA LEU A 735 1.69 25.10 38.02
C LEU A 735 0.32 25.08 37.35
N VAL A 736 -0.26 26.26 37.14
CA VAL A 736 -1.52 26.43 36.42
C VAL A 736 -1.24 27.22 35.15
N LEU A 737 -1.51 26.62 34.00
CA LEU A 737 -1.39 27.26 32.69
C LEU A 737 -2.77 27.68 32.21
N ASP A 738 -3.08 28.97 32.29
CA ASP A 738 -4.33 29.51 31.77
C ASP A 738 -4.21 29.83 30.28
N GLU A 739 -5.26 29.57 29.51
CA GLU A 739 -5.26 29.62 28.04
C GLU A 739 -4.05 28.86 27.46
N ALA A 740 -3.92 27.58 27.83
CA ALA A 740 -2.77 26.72 27.52
C ALA A 740 -2.49 26.54 26.01
N GLN A 741 -3.43 26.91 25.12
CA GLN A 741 -3.18 27.00 23.68
C GLN A 741 -2.05 27.97 23.31
N MET A 742 -1.68 28.91 24.20
CA MET A 742 -0.51 29.78 24.00
C MET A 742 0.82 29.02 23.91
N VAL A 743 0.87 27.77 24.41
CA VAL A 743 2.06 26.91 24.43
C VAL A 743 1.88 25.61 23.63
N LYS A 744 1.02 25.67 22.61
CA LYS A 744 0.70 24.56 21.70
C LYS A 744 1.88 24.01 20.88
N ASN A 745 2.99 24.75 20.78
CA ASN A 745 4.17 24.34 20.04
C ASN A 745 5.38 24.14 20.98
N SER A 746 5.78 22.88 21.13
CA SER A 746 6.89 22.44 21.97
C SER A 746 8.26 23.04 21.59
N GLY A 747 8.41 23.51 20.35
CA GLY A 747 9.64 24.16 19.86
C GLY A 747 9.78 25.62 20.26
N THR A 748 8.76 26.23 20.86
CA THR A 748 8.82 27.64 21.26
C THR A 748 9.68 27.84 22.51
N LYS A 749 10.38 28.97 22.59
CA LYS A 749 11.17 29.34 23.78
C LYS A 749 10.32 29.38 25.07
N THR A 750 9.04 29.73 24.96
CA THR A 750 8.11 29.74 26.10
C THR A 750 7.82 28.32 26.60
N ALA A 751 7.50 27.38 25.71
CA ALA A 751 7.26 25.98 26.08
C ALA A 751 8.51 25.32 26.68
N GLN A 752 9.69 25.62 26.12
CA GLN A 752 10.97 25.15 26.65
C GLN A 752 11.25 25.67 28.07
N ALA A 753 10.96 26.96 28.33
CA ALA A 753 11.11 27.54 29.66
C ALA A 753 10.14 26.92 30.68
N LEU A 754 8.88 26.71 30.32
CA LEU A 754 7.92 26.03 31.21
C LEU A 754 8.33 24.58 31.50
N LYS A 755 8.85 23.87 30.49
CA LYS A 755 9.31 22.49 30.66
C LYS A 755 10.53 22.37 31.58
N SER A 756 11.35 23.42 31.69
CA SER A 756 12.53 23.42 32.57
C SER A 756 12.20 23.72 34.04
N LEU A 757 10.93 24.00 34.38
CA LEU A 757 10.48 24.12 35.76
C LEU A 757 10.28 22.74 36.38
N THR A 758 10.72 22.58 37.63
CA THR A 758 10.52 21.36 38.42
C THR A 758 9.34 21.57 39.35
N VAL A 759 8.12 21.45 38.82
CA VAL A 759 6.87 21.54 39.59
C VAL A 759 6.18 20.18 39.63
N PRO A 760 5.82 19.63 40.80
CA PRO A 760 5.15 18.34 40.91
C PRO A 760 3.75 18.30 40.28
N GLN A 761 2.88 19.27 40.64
CA GLN A 761 1.49 19.29 40.20
C GLN A 761 1.28 20.31 39.09
N ARG A 762 0.68 19.90 37.97
CA ARG A 762 0.56 20.76 36.78
C ARG A 762 -0.81 20.61 36.14
N PHE A 763 -1.51 21.73 36.02
CA PHE A 763 -2.82 21.80 35.37
C PHE A 763 -2.82 22.79 34.22
N ALA A 764 -3.49 22.42 33.14
CA ALA A 764 -3.76 23.32 32.03
C ALA A 764 -5.25 23.66 32.00
N LEU A 765 -5.57 24.93 31.78
CA LEU A 765 -6.92 25.42 31.59
C LEU A 765 -7.05 25.85 30.13
N SER A 766 -8.07 25.34 29.44
CA SER A 766 -8.36 25.74 28.06
C SER A 766 -9.87 25.89 27.85
N GLY A 767 -10.28 26.87 27.04
CA GLY A 767 -11.66 26.99 26.55
C GLY A 767 -11.93 26.14 25.31
N THR A 768 -10.87 25.74 24.61
CA THR A 768 -10.91 24.98 23.36
C THR A 768 -9.81 23.91 23.43
N PRO A 769 -10.13 22.68 23.88
CA PRO A 769 -9.11 21.71 24.31
C PRO A 769 -8.08 21.37 23.23
N ILE A 770 -8.49 21.35 21.95
CA ILE A 770 -7.64 20.97 20.82
C ILE A 770 -8.13 21.79 19.64
N GLU A 771 -7.39 22.84 19.27
CA GLU A 771 -7.87 23.73 18.21
C GLU A 771 -7.40 23.31 16.81
N ASN A 772 -6.28 22.57 16.64
CA ASN A 772 -5.73 22.37 15.29
C ASN A 772 -4.83 21.14 15.00
N ASN A 773 -4.33 20.36 15.98
CA ASN A 773 -3.46 19.20 15.70
C ASN A 773 -3.20 18.28 16.93
N LEU A 774 -3.07 16.96 16.71
CA LEU A 774 -2.60 16.00 17.75
C LEU A 774 -1.22 16.37 18.34
N ASP A 775 -0.36 17.02 17.57
CA ASP A 775 0.92 17.57 18.03
C ASP A 775 0.77 18.62 19.14
N GLU A 776 -0.30 19.43 19.12
CA GLU A 776 -0.57 20.45 20.13
C GLU A 776 -0.92 19.78 21.46
N LEU A 777 -1.77 18.75 21.39
CA LEU A 777 -2.12 17.90 22.52
C LEU A 777 -0.87 17.24 23.12
N TRP A 778 -0.01 16.65 22.27
CA TRP A 778 1.25 16.08 22.71
C TRP A 778 2.14 17.10 23.42
N SER A 779 2.22 18.33 22.89
CA SER A 779 3.00 19.42 23.50
C SER A 779 2.50 19.76 24.90
N ILE A 780 1.19 19.90 25.08
CA ILE A 780 0.57 20.23 26.36
C ILE A 780 0.80 19.10 27.38
N PHE A 781 0.52 17.84 27.02
CA PHE A 781 0.74 16.69 27.91
C PHE A 781 2.20 16.49 28.29
N GLN A 782 3.15 16.78 27.40
CA GLN A 782 4.57 16.78 27.74
C GLN A 782 4.96 17.82 28.80
N MET A 783 4.16 18.87 28.98
CA MET A 783 4.36 19.86 30.04
C MET A 783 3.64 19.48 31.33
N ILE A 784 2.39 19.01 31.26
CA ILE A 784 1.58 18.76 32.47
C ILE A 784 1.74 17.34 33.05
N LEU A 785 1.99 16.34 32.20
CA LEU A 785 2.08 14.93 32.60
C LEU A 785 3.18 14.22 31.78
N PRO A 786 4.46 14.56 32.03
CA PRO A 786 5.58 13.99 31.29
C PRO A 786 5.61 12.46 31.47
N GLY A 787 5.84 11.74 30.37
CA GLY A 787 5.88 10.28 30.36
C GLY A 787 4.56 9.59 30.01
N LEU A 788 3.43 10.31 29.91
CA LEU A 788 2.17 9.71 29.42
C LEU A 788 2.31 9.24 27.96
N PHE A 789 2.84 10.09 27.09
CA PHE A 789 3.01 9.79 25.67
C PHE A 789 4.44 9.36 25.32
N PRO A 790 4.59 8.51 24.29
CA PRO A 790 5.90 8.16 23.76
C PRO A 790 6.54 9.34 23.01
N THR A 791 7.67 9.08 22.36
CA THR A 791 8.33 10.07 21.49
C THR A 791 7.37 10.60 20.42
N LYS A 792 7.56 11.85 20.02
CA LYS A 792 6.69 12.52 19.05
C LYS A 792 6.51 11.73 17.74
N THR A 793 7.57 11.05 17.29
CA THR A 793 7.53 10.19 16.09
C THR A 793 6.59 9.01 16.25
N LEU A 794 6.66 8.30 17.39
CA LEU A 794 5.79 7.16 17.65
C LEU A 794 4.35 7.61 17.90
N PHE A 795 4.18 8.71 18.64
CA PHE A 795 2.86 9.29 18.91
C PHE A 795 2.09 9.60 17.63
N ARG A 796 2.75 10.14 16.60
CA ARG A 796 2.13 10.40 15.29
C ARG A 796 1.69 9.15 14.53
N SER A 797 2.22 7.98 14.87
CA SER A 797 1.83 6.71 14.25
C SER A 797 0.72 5.98 15.02
N MET A 798 0.31 6.49 16.18
CA MET A 798 -0.77 5.91 16.99
C MET A 798 -2.13 6.26 16.40
N LYS A 799 -3.11 5.40 16.64
CA LYS A 799 -4.49 5.66 16.20
C LYS A 799 -5.15 6.68 17.13
N PRO A 800 -6.00 7.58 16.61
CA PRO A 800 -6.72 8.56 17.44
C PRO A 800 -7.52 7.93 18.59
N GLU A 801 -8.09 6.73 18.39
CA GLU A 801 -8.87 6.02 19.41
C GLU A 801 -7.98 5.57 20.58
N GLU A 802 -6.74 5.16 20.30
CA GLU A 802 -5.75 4.79 21.32
C GLU A 802 -5.34 6.01 22.14
N ILE A 803 -5.09 7.13 21.46
CA ILE A 803 -4.76 8.41 22.10
C ILE A 803 -5.92 8.89 22.98
N ALA A 804 -7.16 8.80 22.50
CA ALA A 804 -8.36 9.19 23.25
C ALA A 804 -8.51 8.39 24.55
N LYS A 805 -8.32 7.06 24.51
CA LYS A 805 -8.35 6.22 25.71
C LYS A 805 -7.26 6.59 26.73
N MET A 806 -6.06 6.95 26.27
CA MET A 806 -4.96 7.35 27.15
C MET A 806 -5.21 8.68 27.87
N ILE A 807 -5.85 9.64 27.21
CA ILE A 807 -6.05 11.00 27.76
C ILE A 807 -7.37 11.18 28.50
N GLN A 808 -8.34 10.28 28.31
CA GLN A 808 -9.71 10.43 28.83
C GLN A 808 -9.75 10.73 30.34
N PRO A 809 -8.97 10.09 31.22
CA PRO A 809 -8.97 10.42 32.65
C PRO A 809 -8.36 11.80 32.97
N PHE A 810 -7.50 12.30 32.08
CA PHE A 810 -6.68 13.49 32.27
C PHE A 810 -7.23 14.72 31.53
N ILE A 811 -8.43 14.64 30.95
CA ILE A 811 -9.15 15.76 30.36
C ILE A 811 -10.59 15.79 30.87
N LEU A 812 -10.98 16.89 31.51
CA LEU A 812 -12.37 17.14 31.87
C LEU A 812 -12.97 18.22 30.96
N ARG A 813 -13.97 17.86 30.14
CA ARG A 813 -14.65 18.77 29.21
C ARG A 813 -16.17 18.67 29.37
N ARG A 814 -16.82 19.81 29.56
CA ARG A 814 -18.29 19.94 29.66
C ARG A 814 -18.78 21.16 28.88
N ASP A 815 -19.97 21.05 28.30
CA ASP A 815 -20.60 22.10 27.49
C ASP A 815 -21.66 22.86 28.30
N LYS A 816 -21.83 24.17 28.06
CA LYS A 816 -22.80 25.02 28.76
C LYS A 816 -24.21 24.46 28.71
N LYS A 817 -24.65 24.02 27.53
CA LYS A 817 -26.00 23.46 27.33
C LYS A 817 -26.26 22.23 28.19
N THR A 818 -25.21 21.47 28.53
CA THR A 818 -25.34 20.24 29.31
C THR A 818 -25.38 20.49 30.82
N VAL A 819 -24.90 21.64 31.29
CA VAL A 819 -24.69 21.89 32.73
C VAL A 819 -25.36 23.18 33.25
N LEU A 820 -25.86 24.06 32.39
CA LEU A 820 -26.56 25.29 32.75
C LEU A 820 -27.91 25.38 32.04
N GLU A 821 -28.99 25.02 32.75
CA GLU A 821 -30.37 25.16 32.26
C GLU A 821 -30.91 26.61 32.39
N ASP A 822 -30.33 27.42 33.28
CA ASP A 822 -30.83 28.77 33.64
C ASP A 822 -30.20 29.95 32.86
N LEU A 823 -29.31 29.69 31.89
CA LEU A 823 -28.63 30.75 31.15
C LEU A 823 -29.52 31.25 30.00
N PRO A 824 -29.77 32.58 29.85
CA PRO A 824 -30.58 33.11 28.75
C PRO A 824 -30.02 32.70 27.39
N ASP A 825 -30.91 32.62 26.39
CA ASP A 825 -30.52 32.24 25.03
C ASP A 825 -29.47 33.20 24.44
N LYS A 826 -28.63 32.64 23.56
CA LYS A 826 -27.74 33.39 22.67
C LYS A 826 -28.30 33.29 21.25
N ILE A 827 -28.66 34.41 20.66
CA ILE A 827 -29.18 34.49 19.28
C ILE A 827 -28.08 35.04 18.38
N GLU A 828 -27.67 34.28 17.38
CA GLU A 828 -26.71 34.72 16.36
C GLU A 828 -27.45 35.07 15.06
N SER A 829 -27.11 36.20 14.45
CA SER A 829 -27.75 36.67 13.21
C SER A 829 -26.73 37.30 12.26
N ASN A 830 -26.78 36.90 10.99
CA ASN A 830 -26.01 37.52 9.92
C ASN A 830 -26.78 38.73 9.38
N LEU A 831 -26.15 39.91 9.41
CA LEU A 831 -26.67 41.16 8.86
C LEU A 831 -25.88 41.50 7.59
N TYR A 832 -26.56 41.48 6.45
CA TYR A 832 -25.95 41.77 5.15
C TYR A 832 -26.00 43.27 4.87
N SER A 833 -24.85 43.83 4.47
CA SER A 833 -24.67 45.23 4.11
C SER A 833 -24.32 45.35 2.63
N VAL A 834 -25.03 46.21 1.91
CA VAL A 834 -24.74 46.51 0.51
C VAL A 834 -23.60 47.52 0.43
N LEU A 835 -22.61 47.30 -0.44
CA LEU A 835 -21.53 48.26 -0.69
C LEU A 835 -22.08 49.55 -1.35
N THR A 836 -21.49 50.72 -1.04
CA THR A 836 -21.77 51.93 -1.82
C THR A 836 -21.27 51.79 -3.26
N GLU A 837 -21.77 52.58 -4.20
CA GLU A 837 -21.35 52.49 -5.61
C GLU A 837 -19.85 52.77 -5.80
N GLU A 838 -19.32 53.75 -5.06
CA GLU A 838 -17.90 54.07 -5.02
C GLU A 838 -17.08 52.94 -4.38
N GLN A 839 -17.57 52.35 -3.28
CA GLN A 839 -16.93 51.22 -2.61
C GLN A 839 -16.88 49.98 -3.51
N LYS A 840 -17.99 49.70 -4.21
CA LYS A 840 -18.12 48.59 -5.17
C LYS A 840 -17.16 48.75 -6.35
N THR A 841 -17.00 49.97 -6.86
CA THR A 841 -16.05 50.26 -7.95
C THR A 841 -14.61 49.94 -7.54
N VAL A 842 -14.20 50.40 -6.35
CA VAL A 842 -12.86 50.10 -5.80
C VAL A 842 -12.70 48.60 -5.55
N TYR A 843 -13.72 47.96 -4.98
CA TYR A 843 -13.70 46.53 -4.70
C TYR A 843 -13.50 45.67 -5.95
N LEU A 844 -14.28 45.91 -7.01
CA LEU A 844 -14.19 45.15 -8.26
C LEU A 844 -12.84 45.34 -8.97
N ALA A 845 -12.25 46.54 -8.91
CA ALA A 845 -10.94 46.79 -9.47
C ALA A 845 -9.84 45.95 -8.77
N TYR A 846 -9.83 45.93 -7.44
CA TYR A 846 -8.89 45.13 -6.66
C TYR A 846 -9.12 43.63 -6.82
N LEU A 847 -10.39 43.19 -6.88
CA LEU A 847 -10.73 41.78 -7.07
C LEU A 847 -10.24 41.29 -8.43
N LYS A 848 -10.50 42.06 -9.50
CA LYS A 848 -10.07 41.70 -10.85
C LYS A 848 -8.55 41.60 -10.97
N GLN A 849 -7.82 42.58 -10.42
CA GLN A 849 -6.35 42.54 -10.38
C GLN A 849 -5.86 41.26 -9.69
N MET A 850 -6.48 40.91 -8.56
CA MET A 850 -6.11 39.72 -7.80
C MET A 850 -6.47 38.41 -8.51
N GLN A 851 -7.59 38.36 -9.22
CA GLN A 851 -7.97 37.22 -10.06
C GLN A 851 -6.97 37.01 -11.21
N GLU A 852 -6.55 38.09 -11.87
CA GLU A 852 -5.54 38.04 -12.94
C GLU A 852 -4.21 37.52 -12.40
N ASP A 853 -3.73 38.05 -11.27
CA ASP A 853 -2.49 37.62 -10.62
C ASP A 853 -2.53 36.13 -10.24
N VAL A 854 -3.65 35.62 -9.72
CA VAL A 854 -3.76 34.23 -9.21
C VAL A 854 -4.08 33.20 -10.31
N SER A 855 -4.78 33.60 -11.38
CA SER A 855 -5.17 32.70 -12.48
C SER A 855 -3.98 32.20 -13.30
N GLN A 856 -2.87 32.94 -13.33
CA GLN A 856 -1.66 32.60 -14.07
C GLN A 856 -0.63 31.78 -13.27
N MET A 857 -0.89 31.51 -11.98
CA MET A 857 0.06 30.81 -11.10
C MET A 857 -0.16 29.30 -11.07
N ASP A 858 0.92 28.54 -11.26
CA ASP A 858 1.00 27.12 -10.91
C ASP A 858 1.18 26.91 -9.39
N GLN A 859 1.16 25.65 -8.92
CA GLN A 859 1.22 25.32 -7.49
C GLN A 859 2.51 25.82 -6.80
N ASP A 860 3.64 25.83 -7.49
CA ASP A 860 4.92 26.26 -6.92
C ASP A 860 5.02 27.79 -6.87
N ALA A 861 4.51 28.48 -7.89
CA ALA A 861 4.36 29.94 -7.88
C ALA A 861 3.38 30.39 -6.79
N PHE A 862 2.27 29.67 -6.59
CA PHE A 862 1.29 29.97 -5.54
C PHE A 862 1.91 29.88 -4.14
N LYS A 863 2.68 28.83 -3.85
CA LYS A 863 3.39 28.69 -2.55
C LYS A 863 4.40 29.80 -2.31
N LYS A 864 5.15 30.21 -3.34
CA LYS A 864 6.12 31.33 -3.25
C LYS A 864 5.42 32.67 -3.01
N ASN A 865 4.27 32.90 -3.65
CA ASN A 865 3.54 34.16 -3.60
C ASN A 865 2.45 34.24 -2.52
N ARG A 866 2.31 33.20 -1.68
CA ARG A 866 1.25 33.07 -0.65
C ARG A 866 1.13 34.31 0.25
N LEU A 867 2.24 34.95 0.62
CA LEU A 867 2.22 36.18 1.43
C LEU A 867 1.57 37.36 0.71
N SER A 868 1.84 37.52 -0.59
CA SER A 868 1.25 38.57 -1.43
C SER A 868 -0.26 38.37 -1.59
N ILE A 869 -0.68 37.12 -1.81
CA ILE A 869 -2.10 36.74 -1.93
C ILE A 869 -2.86 37.03 -0.62
N LEU A 870 -2.30 36.67 0.53
CA LEU A 870 -2.92 36.98 1.83
C LEU A 870 -3.01 38.50 2.09
N ALA A 871 -2.02 39.27 1.60
CA ALA A 871 -2.08 40.73 1.66
C ALA A 871 -3.20 41.28 0.78
N GLY A 872 -3.40 40.74 -0.44
CA GLY A 872 -4.51 41.10 -1.34
C GLY A 872 -5.88 40.80 -0.73
N LEU A 873 -6.08 39.63 -0.14
CA LEU A 873 -7.32 39.28 0.57
C LEU A 873 -7.58 40.24 1.74
N THR A 874 -6.52 40.65 2.43
CA THR A 874 -6.62 41.65 3.51
C THR A 874 -7.10 42.99 2.97
N ARG A 875 -6.64 43.43 1.79
CA ARG A 875 -7.12 44.66 1.13
C ARG A 875 -8.59 44.57 0.76
N LEU A 876 -9.03 43.47 0.16
CA LEU A 876 -10.46 43.26 -0.16
C LEU A 876 -11.34 43.35 1.08
N ARG A 877 -10.91 42.77 2.21
CA ARG A 877 -11.62 42.87 3.50
C ARG A 877 -11.61 44.29 4.08
N GLN A 878 -10.50 45.02 3.95
CA GLN A 878 -10.46 46.44 4.31
C GLN A 878 -11.45 47.26 3.48
N ILE A 879 -11.53 47.03 2.17
CA ILE A 879 -12.51 47.69 1.29
C ILE A 879 -13.94 47.39 1.74
N CYS A 880 -14.26 46.15 2.14
CA CYS A 880 -15.57 45.78 2.68
C CYS A 880 -15.92 46.54 3.98
N CYS A 881 -14.91 46.83 4.80
CA CYS A 881 -15.07 47.58 6.05
C CYS A 881 -15.24 49.08 5.81
N ASP A 882 -14.24 49.69 5.17
CA ASP A 882 -14.19 51.08 4.72
C ASP A 882 -12.92 51.29 3.85
N PRO A 883 -13.02 51.75 2.59
CA PRO A 883 -11.85 51.96 1.74
C PRO A 883 -10.85 53.02 2.27
N SER A 884 -11.29 53.97 3.10
CA SER A 884 -10.42 54.97 3.72
C SER A 884 -9.38 54.37 4.68
N LEU A 885 -9.51 53.09 5.05
CA LEU A 885 -8.52 52.37 5.87
C LEU A 885 -7.12 52.34 5.24
N PHE A 886 -7.01 52.51 3.92
CA PHE A 886 -5.73 52.58 3.23
C PHE A 886 -5.71 53.48 1.98
N ILE A 887 -6.84 54.12 1.63
CA ILE A 887 -6.94 55.07 0.52
C ILE A 887 -7.20 56.46 1.11
N ASP A 888 -6.17 57.31 1.13
CA ASP A 888 -6.19 58.58 1.88
C ASP A 888 -7.25 59.59 1.38
N ASP A 889 -7.60 59.56 0.08
CA ASP A 889 -8.54 60.52 -0.55
C ASP A 889 -9.94 59.93 -0.83
N TYR A 890 -10.29 58.81 -0.19
CA TYR A 890 -11.59 58.17 -0.40
C TYR A 890 -12.73 58.91 0.31
N THR A 891 -13.80 59.24 -0.43
CA THR A 891 -14.97 60.01 0.08
C THR A 891 -16.31 59.32 -0.15
N GLY A 892 -16.32 58.08 -0.65
CA GLY A 892 -17.52 57.35 -1.07
C GLY A 892 -18.31 56.63 0.04
N GLY A 893 -17.95 56.84 1.32
CA GLY A 893 -18.62 56.23 2.48
C GLY A 893 -18.47 54.70 2.57
N SER A 894 -19.11 54.09 3.57
CA SER A 894 -19.11 52.64 3.76
C SER A 894 -20.49 52.13 4.14
N GLY A 895 -21.01 51.16 3.38
CA GLY A 895 -22.34 50.60 3.63
C GLY A 895 -22.49 49.93 5.00
N LYS A 896 -21.44 49.24 5.47
CA LYS A 896 -21.41 48.65 6.82
C LYS A 896 -21.43 49.71 7.91
N LEU A 897 -20.69 50.80 7.72
CA LEU A 897 -20.57 51.87 8.71
C LEU A 897 -21.91 52.58 8.88
N GLU A 898 -22.62 52.88 7.79
CA GLU A 898 -23.97 53.44 7.84
C GLU A 898 -24.93 52.52 8.61
N GLN A 899 -24.95 51.23 8.27
CA GLN A 899 -25.83 50.27 8.97
C GLN A 899 -25.51 50.15 10.46
N VAL A 900 -24.23 50.19 10.84
CA VAL A 900 -23.83 50.13 12.26
C VAL A 900 -24.22 51.40 13.01
N LYS A 901 -24.15 52.58 12.38
CA LYS A 901 -24.64 53.83 12.99
C LYS A 901 -26.13 53.74 13.30
N ASP A 902 -26.93 53.21 12.38
CA ASP A 902 -28.37 53.01 12.58
C ASP A 902 -28.64 52.02 13.73
N LEU A 903 -27.94 50.88 13.73
CA LEU A 903 -28.08 49.84 14.77
C LEU A 903 -27.69 50.34 16.16
N LEU A 904 -26.61 51.11 16.28
CA LEU A 904 -26.14 51.64 17.57
C LEU A 904 -27.05 52.76 18.09
N THR A 905 -27.62 53.57 17.19
CA THR A 905 -28.62 54.58 17.56
C THR A 905 -29.88 53.90 18.11
N ALA A 906 -30.39 52.89 17.40
CA ALA A 906 -31.53 52.09 17.87
C ALA A 906 -31.23 51.35 19.19
N ALA A 907 -30.01 50.82 19.36
CA ALA A 907 -29.61 50.16 20.61
C ALA A 907 -29.65 51.14 21.80
N LYS A 908 -29.16 52.38 21.61
CA LYS A 908 -29.22 53.43 22.63
C LYS A 908 -30.65 53.81 23.00
N GLU A 909 -31.53 53.99 22.01
CA GLU A 909 -32.95 54.30 22.23
C GLU A 909 -33.65 53.21 23.04
N ASN A 910 -33.22 51.95 22.91
CA ASN A 910 -33.71 50.80 23.65
C ASN A 910 -32.95 50.53 24.96
N ASN A 911 -32.05 51.43 25.40
CA ASN A 911 -31.19 51.26 26.58
C ASN A 911 -30.36 49.96 26.59
N ARG A 912 -29.94 49.50 25.41
CA ARG A 912 -29.07 48.34 25.23
C ARG A 912 -27.62 48.78 25.18
N ARG A 913 -26.71 47.95 25.69
CA ARG A 913 -25.27 48.23 25.71
C ARG A 913 -24.54 47.28 24.80
N VAL A 914 -23.66 47.83 23.98
CA VAL A 914 -23.13 47.10 22.81
C VAL A 914 -21.63 46.87 22.95
N LEU A 915 -21.18 45.64 22.72
CA LEU A 915 -19.78 45.32 22.45
C LEU A 915 -19.56 45.30 20.94
N LEU A 916 -18.69 46.16 20.41
CA LEU A 916 -18.36 46.17 18.99
C LEU A 916 -16.93 45.71 18.77
N PHE A 917 -16.78 44.64 18.01
CA PHE A 917 -15.51 44.03 17.67
C PHE A 917 -15.12 44.28 16.22
N SER A 918 -13.84 44.58 16.01
CA SER A 918 -13.22 44.63 14.67
C SER A 918 -11.77 44.17 14.73
N GLN A 919 -11.26 43.54 13.68
CA GLN A 919 -9.84 43.19 13.59
C GLN A 919 -8.95 44.40 13.29
N PHE A 920 -9.50 45.45 12.68
CA PHE A 920 -8.77 46.60 12.21
C PHE A 920 -8.89 47.74 13.22
N THR A 921 -7.82 48.01 13.98
CA THR A 921 -7.79 49.11 14.96
C THR A 921 -7.98 50.49 14.32
N SER A 922 -7.60 50.64 13.05
CA SER A 922 -7.91 51.84 12.27
C SER A 922 -9.42 51.99 12.06
N MET A 923 -10.14 50.90 11.75
CA MET A 923 -11.60 50.92 11.60
C MET A 923 -12.31 51.29 12.89
N LEU A 924 -11.89 50.72 14.02
CA LEU A 924 -12.43 51.12 15.33
C LEU A 924 -12.18 52.59 15.64
N SER A 925 -11.10 53.19 15.13
CA SER A 925 -10.84 54.63 15.31
C SER A 925 -11.78 55.49 14.43
N ILE A 926 -12.10 55.02 13.23
CA ILE A 926 -13.12 55.64 12.36
C ILE A 926 -14.49 55.56 13.03
N ILE A 927 -14.89 54.36 13.47
CA ILE A 927 -16.15 54.14 14.19
C ILE A 927 -16.22 55.03 15.43
N GLU A 928 -15.19 55.08 16.27
CA GLU A 928 -15.15 55.94 17.47
C GLU A 928 -15.46 57.41 17.15
N LYS A 929 -14.88 57.94 16.06
CA LYS A 929 -15.11 59.32 15.62
C LYS A 929 -16.58 59.53 15.21
N GLU A 930 -17.12 58.65 14.38
CA GLU A 930 -18.53 58.72 13.93
C GLU A 930 -19.51 58.61 15.10
N LEU A 931 -19.25 57.72 16.06
CA LEU A 931 -20.08 57.56 17.26
C LEU A 931 -20.05 58.81 18.14
N HIS A 932 -18.89 59.49 18.24
CA HIS A 932 -18.80 60.78 18.93
C HIS A 932 -19.63 61.87 18.25
N GLU A 933 -19.65 61.92 16.91
CA GLU A 933 -20.48 62.87 16.14
C GLU A 933 -21.99 62.61 16.34
N LEU A 934 -22.38 61.35 16.57
CA LEU A 934 -23.74 60.93 16.93
C LEU A 934 -24.08 61.09 18.43
N GLY A 935 -23.14 61.58 19.25
CA GLY A 935 -23.33 61.76 20.69
C GLY A 935 -23.38 60.45 21.49
N LEU A 936 -22.82 59.35 20.96
CA LEU A 936 -22.64 58.09 21.66
C LEU A 936 -21.32 58.09 22.44
N THR A 937 -21.37 57.57 23.67
CA THR A 937 -20.20 57.48 24.55
C THR A 937 -19.55 56.11 24.45
N THR A 938 -18.21 56.07 24.35
CA THR A 938 -17.48 54.85 24.06
C THR A 938 -16.32 54.57 25.02
N PHE A 939 -16.10 53.29 25.34
CA PHE A 939 -14.80 52.80 25.80
C PHE A 939 -14.05 52.18 24.62
N TYR A 940 -12.72 52.30 24.60
CA TYR A 940 -11.90 51.69 23.57
C TYR A 940 -10.74 50.87 24.16
N LEU A 941 -10.82 49.55 23.98
CA LEU A 941 -9.78 48.58 24.30
C LEU A 941 -8.91 48.24 23.07
N ARG A 942 -7.63 48.65 23.12
CA ARG A 942 -6.60 48.29 22.12
C ARG A 942 -5.54 47.39 22.76
N GLY A 943 -4.75 46.70 21.93
CA GLY A 943 -3.68 45.81 22.40
C GLY A 943 -2.60 46.52 23.23
N SER A 944 -2.44 47.83 23.06
CA SER A 944 -1.51 48.69 23.81
C SER A 944 -2.05 49.19 25.15
N THR A 945 -3.36 49.07 25.43
CA THR A 945 -3.95 49.50 26.71
C THR A 945 -3.32 48.71 27.85
N LYS A 946 -2.90 49.36 28.95
CA LYS A 946 -2.20 48.66 30.04
C LYS A 946 -3.17 47.73 30.77
N PRO A 947 -2.75 46.53 31.22
CA PRO A 947 -3.66 45.54 31.82
C PRO A 947 -4.54 46.07 32.96
N LYS A 948 -3.99 46.94 33.83
CA LYS A 948 -4.75 47.57 34.92
C LYS A 948 -5.89 48.46 34.41
N GLU A 949 -5.60 49.31 33.42
CA GLU A 949 -6.59 50.19 32.79
C GLU A 949 -7.71 49.38 32.10
N ARG A 950 -7.41 48.19 31.58
CA ARG A 950 -8.43 47.30 30.98
C ARG A 950 -9.48 46.86 32.00
N MET A 951 -9.03 46.49 33.20
CA MET A 951 -9.90 46.05 34.28
C MET A 951 -10.81 47.20 34.74
N GLU A 952 -10.25 48.40 34.94
CA GLU A 952 -11.00 49.60 35.32
C GLU A 952 -12.10 49.93 34.30
N MET A 953 -11.81 49.84 33.00
CA MET A 953 -12.82 50.03 31.93
C MET A 953 -13.90 48.95 31.93
N ALA A 954 -13.53 47.69 32.16
CA ALA A 954 -14.49 46.58 32.20
C ALA A 954 -15.45 46.69 33.39
N ASP A 955 -14.92 47.03 34.57
CA ASP A 955 -15.73 47.23 35.78
C ASP A 955 -16.69 48.42 35.62
N ALA A 956 -16.21 49.56 35.09
CA ALA A 956 -17.04 50.73 34.82
C ALA A 956 -18.17 50.43 33.82
N PHE A 957 -17.86 49.72 32.73
CA PHE A 957 -18.86 49.32 31.73
C PHE A 957 -19.92 48.38 32.32
N ASN A 958 -19.49 47.37 33.08
CA ASN A 958 -20.41 46.47 33.78
C ASN A 958 -21.30 47.20 34.80
N ALA A 959 -20.77 48.24 35.45
CA ALA A 959 -21.48 49.03 36.46
C ALA A 959 -22.57 49.96 35.87
N GLY A 960 -22.55 50.27 34.58
CA GLY A 960 -23.51 51.25 34.02
C GLY A 960 -22.92 52.22 33.01
N GLU A 961 -21.60 52.35 32.91
CA GLU A 961 -21.01 53.48 32.20
C GLU A 961 -20.85 53.25 30.70
N LYS A 962 -21.19 54.28 29.93
CA LYS A 962 -21.07 54.40 28.46
C LYS A 962 -21.97 53.46 27.64
N ASP A 963 -22.17 53.84 26.39
CA ASP A 963 -23.12 53.17 25.48
C ASP A 963 -22.47 51.98 24.75
N VAL A 964 -21.22 52.16 24.28
CA VAL A 964 -20.53 51.18 23.40
C VAL A 964 -19.12 50.87 23.91
N PHE A 965 -18.75 49.59 23.90
CA PHE A 965 -17.37 49.16 24.13
C PHE A 965 -16.74 48.69 22.82
N LEU A 966 -15.83 49.49 22.28
CA LEU A 966 -15.02 49.19 21.10
C LEU A 966 -13.84 48.30 21.49
N ILE A 967 -13.73 47.10 20.89
CA ILE A 967 -12.72 46.11 21.26
C ILE A 967 -12.07 45.57 20.00
N SER A 968 -10.73 45.62 19.90
CA SER A 968 -10.06 44.94 18.80
C SER A 968 -10.14 43.42 18.98
N LEU A 969 -10.42 42.64 17.94
CA LEU A 969 -10.59 41.17 18.05
C LEU A 969 -9.38 40.49 18.73
N LYS A 970 -8.15 40.97 18.45
CA LYS A 970 -6.93 40.50 19.13
C LYS A 970 -6.85 40.90 20.60
N ALA A 971 -7.39 42.05 20.98
CA ALA A 971 -7.53 42.46 22.38
C ALA A 971 -8.81 41.93 23.04
N GLY A 972 -9.72 41.32 22.29
CA GLY A 972 -10.92 40.63 22.78
C GLY A 972 -10.65 39.20 23.29
N GLY A 973 -9.49 38.63 22.93
CA GLY A 973 -8.98 37.36 23.49
C GLY A 973 -8.54 37.44 24.96
N THR A 974 -8.84 38.54 25.65
CA THR A 974 -8.22 38.93 26.93
C THR A 974 -8.91 38.40 28.18
N GLY A 975 -9.84 37.46 28.07
CA GLY A 975 -10.42 36.78 29.24
C GLY A 975 -11.47 37.58 30.03
N LEU A 976 -11.60 38.89 29.78
CA LEU A 976 -12.46 39.83 30.51
C LEU A 976 -13.92 39.40 30.59
N ASN A 977 -14.58 39.72 31.71
CA ASN A 977 -16.01 39.48 31.92
C ASN A 977 -16.80 40.76 31.63
N LEU A 978 -17.66 40.77 30.61
CA LEU A 978 -18.39 41.95 30.14
C LEU A 978 -19.91 41.70 30.12
N THR A 979 -20.44 41.17 31.23
CA THR A 979 -21.88 40.82 31.39
C THR A 979 -22.82 42.02 31.35
N GLY A 980 -22.31 43.25 31.41
CA GLY A 980 -23.12 44.47 31.29
C GLY A 980 -23.72 44.70 29.90
N ALA A 981 -23.18 44.06 28.86
CA ALA A 981 -23.72 44.13 27.50
C ALA A 981 -24.68 42.98 27.19
N ASP A 982 -25.68 43.28 26.38
CA ASP A 982 -26.70 42.36 25.86
C ASP A 982 -26.66 42.25 24.32
N THR A 983 -25.87 43.10 23.65
CA THR A 983 -25.65 43.05 22.19
C THR A 983 -24.16 42.99 21.86
N VAL A 984 -23.79 42.12 20.93
CA VAL A 984 -22.44 41.97 20.39
C VAL A 984 -22.47 42.18 18.89
N ILE A 985 -21.72 43.15 18.37
CA ILE A 985 -21.55 43.41 16.95
C ILE A 985 -20.15 42.94 16.53
N LEU A 986 -20.09 42.01 15.59
CA LEU A 986 -18.87 41.63 14.88
C LEU A 986 -18.84 42.38 13.55
N TYR A 987 -18.07 43.49 13.50
CA TYR A 987 -18.03 44.38 12.33
C TYR A 987 -17.40 43.72 11.10
N ASP A 988 -16.43 42.84 11.33
CA ASP A 988 -15.74 42.07 10.29
C ASP A 988 -15.54 40.61 10.74
N LEU A 989 -15.70 39.69 9.79
CA LEU A 989 -15.58 38.25 10.03
C LEU A 989 -14.13 37.83 10.25
N TRP A 990 -13.87 36.76 11.01
CA TRP A 990 -12.54 36.23 11.25
C TRP A 990 -12.39 34.79 10.73
N TRP A 991 -11.23 34.41 10.18
CA TRP A 991 -11.06 33.07 9.59
C TRP A 991 -11.33 31.89 10.54
N ASN A 992 -11.04 32.06 11.83
CA ASN A 992 -11.25 31.03 12.86
C ASN A 992 -12.54 31.32 13.66
N PRO A 993 -13.61 30.50 13.52
CA PRO A 993 -14.87 30.69 14.25
C PRO A 993 -14.72 30.73 15.78
N ALA A 994 -13.73 30.02 16.34
CA ALA A 994 -13.51 29.98 17.79
C ALA A 994 -13.16 31.36 18.38
N VAL A 995 -12.52 32.24 17.60
CA VAL A 995 -12.21 33.60 18.03
C VAL A 995 -13.48 34.46 18.14
N GLU A 996 -14.43 34.25 17.22
CA GLU A 996 -15.73 34.92 17.25
C GLU A 996 -16.58 34.43 18.42
N GLU A 997 -16.61 33.11 18.66
CA GLU A 997 -17.29 32.52 19.81
C GLU A 997 -16.70 32.99 21.14
N GLN A 998 -15.37 33.12 21.22
CA GLN A 998 -14.69 33.69 22.38
C GLN A 998 -15.08 35.15 22.63
N ALA A 999 -15.29 35.94 21.56
CA ALA A 999 -15.73 37.33 21.65
C ALA A 999 -17.20 37.42 22.12
N ALA A 1000 -18.11 36.66 21.53
CA ALA A 1000 -19.51 36.58 21.97
C ALA A 1000 -19.64 36.05 23.41
N GLY A 1001 -18.80 35.07 23.77
CA GLY A 1001 -18.69 34.50 25.11
C GLY A 1001 -18.14 35.46 26.17
N ARG A 1002 -17.89 36.75 25.86
CA ARG A 1002 -17.59 37.81 26.85
C ARG A 1002 -18.86 38.35 27.50
N ALA A 1003 -19.95 38.45 26.73
CA ALA A 1003 -21.27 38.88 27.20
C ALA A 1003 -22.15 37.70 27.64
N HIS A 1004 -22.04 36.54 26.97
CA HIS A 1004 -22.79 35.32 27.31
C HIS A 1004 -22.06 34.46 28.35
N ARG A 1005 -22.10 34.93 29.61
CA ARG A 1005 -21.45 34.30 30.78
C ARG A 1005 -22.40 34.20 31.98
N ILE A 1006 -22.02 33.38 32.97
CA ILE A 1006 -22.71 33.30 34.26
C ILE A 1006 -22.82 34.71 34.86
N GLY A 1007 -24.04 35.13 35.16
CA GLY A 1007 -24.35 36.49 35.64
C GLY A 1007 -25.10 37.35 34.62
N GLN A 1008 -25.15 36.92 33.36
CA GLN A 1008 -26.02 37.52 32.34
C GLN A 1008 -27.50 37.24 32.65
N LYS A 1009 -28.33 38.29 32.57
CA LYS A 1009 -29.78 38.22 32.84
C LYS A 1009 -30.63 38.42 31.59
N ASN A 1010 -30.04 38.95 30.52
CA ASN A 1010 -30.72 39.24 29.27
C ASN A 1010 -30.31 38.24 28.18
N VAL A 1011 -31.17 38.05 27.19
CA VAL A 1011 -30.83 37.34 25.94
C VAL A 1011 -29.69 38.09 25.26
N VAL A 1012 -28.63 37.38 24.87
CA VAL A 1012 -27.48 37.99 24.19
C VAL A 1012 -27.66 37.85 22.69
N GLU A 1013 -27.73 38.98 21.99
CA GLU A 1013 -27.79 39.01 20.53
C GLU A 1013 -26.40 39.24 19.94
N VAL A 1014 -26.01 38.41 18.98
CA VAL A 1014 -24.74 38.50 18.27
C VAL A 1014 -25.04 38.80 16.80
N TRP A 1015 -24.64 39.98 16.34
CA TRP A 1015 -24.81 40.45 14.98
C TRP A 1015 -23.50 40.38 14.21
N ARG A 1016 -23.48 39.56 13.16
CA ARG A 1016 -22.34 39.41 12.24
C ARG A 1016 -22.56 40.28 11.01
N MET A 1017 -21.75 41.32 10.84
CA MET A 1017 -21.86 42.22 9.69
C MET A 1017 -21.12 41.62 8.49
N ILE A 1018 -21.82 41.41 7.37
CA ILE A 1018 -21.29 40.77 6.16
C ILE A 1018 -21.55 41.66 4.95
N ALA A 1019 -20.51 42.00 4.19
CA ALA A 1019 -20.69 42.73 2.93
C ALA A 1019 -21.19 41.79 1.82
N GLU A 1020 -22.36 42.09 1.26
CA GLU A 1020 -23.03 41.26 0.22
C GLU A 1020 -22.25 41.26 -1.11
N GLY A 1021 -22.15 40.10 -1.75
CA GLY A 1021 -21.46 39.94 -3.05
C GLY A 1021 -19.95 40.07 -2.96
N THR A 1022 -19.37 39.92 -1.76
CA THR A 1022 -17.93 40.09 -1.52
C THR A 1022 -17.25 38.82 -1.03
N VAL A 1023 -15.93 38.90 -0.83
CA VAL A 1023 -15.12 37.84 -0.22
C VAL A 1023 -15.66 37.44 1.15
N GLU A 1024 -16.30 38.34 1.90
CA GLU A 1024 -16.83 38.03 3.24
C GLU A 1024 -17.99 37.03 3.19
N GLU A 1025 -18.84 37.07 2.15
CA GLU A 1025 -19.95 36.12 2.00
C GLU A 1025 -19.45 34.70 1.69
N LYS A 1026 -18.37 34.59 0.92
CA LYS A 1026 -17.67 33.31 0.69
C LYS A 1026 -16.94 32.84 1.95
N MET A 1027 -16.38 33.75 2.74
CA MET A 1027 -15.81 33.43 4.04
C MET A 1027 -16.85 32.84 4.99
N ASP A 1028 -18.04 33.45 5.08
CA ASP A 1028 -19.17 32.93 5.87
C ASP A 1028 -19.60 31.54 5.39
N SER A 1029 -19.76 31.36 4.07
CA SER A 1029 -20.11 30.06 3.47
C SER A 1029 -19.09 28.96 3.83
N LEU A 1030 -17.79 29.27 3.71
CA LEU A 1030 -16.71 28.34 4.06
C LEU A 1030 -16.65 28.04 5.57
N GLN A 1031 -16.92 29.04 6.43
CA GLN A 1031 -17.03 28.82 7.87
C GLN A 1031 -18.17 27.85 8.20
N GLN A 1032 -19.33 28.02 7.55
CA GLN A 1032 -20.51 27.16 7.74
C GLN A 1032 -20.25 25.74 7.26
N GLU A 1033 -19.70 25.57 6.05
CA GLU A 1033 -19.34 24.24 5.51
C GLU A 1033 -18.38 23.50 6.45
N LYS A 1034 -17.37 24.20 6.98
CA LYS A 1034 -16.41 23.62 7.94
C LYS A 1034 -17.05 23.32 9.30
N ARG A 1035 -17.96 24.16 9.79
CA ARG A 1035 -18.74 23.91 11.03
C ARG A 1035 -19.65 22.69 10.89
N GLU A 1036 -20.33 22.54 9.75
CA GLU A 1036 -21.19 21.38 9.48
C GLU A 1036 -20.39 20.09 9.33
N LEU A 1037 -19.24 20.13 8.66
CA LEU A 1037 -18.30 19.01 8.58
C LEU A 1037 -17.82 18.59 9.97
N PHE A 1038 -17.49 19.57 10.83
CA PHE A 1038 -17.08 19.32 12.21
C PHE A 1038 -18.20 18.64 13.03
N GLN A 1039 -19.45 19.10 12.91
CA GLN A 1039 -20.58 18.47 13.59
C GLN A 1039 -20.91 17.06 13.06
N LYS A 1040 -20.66 16.80 11.77
CA LYS A 1040 -20.87 15.48 11.14
C LYS A 1040 -19.75 14.48 11.45
N VAL A 1041 -18.55 14.95 11.80
CA VAL A 1041 -17.32 14.13 11.94
C VAL A 1041 -16.83 14.08 13.39
N ILE A 1042 -17.74 13.85 14.34
CA ILE A 1042 -17.40 13.54 15.75
C ILE A 1042 -16.67 12.18 15.91
N GLN A 1043 -16.25 11.54 14.81
CA GLN A 1043 -15.28 10.45 14.78
C GLN A 1043 -14.37 10.55 13.53
N GLY A 1044 -13.25 11.27 13.64
CA GLY A 1044 -12.08 11.06 12.77
C GLY A 1044 -11.71 12.20 11.81
N ASN A 1045 -10.53 12.79 12.06
CA ASN A 1045 -9.73 13.69 11.18
C ASN A 1045 -10.17 15.16 11.07
N GLU A 1046 -9.80 15.94 12.09
CA GLU A 1046 -9.89 17.42 12.15
C GLU A 1046 -8.77 18.15 11.37
N GLU A 1047 -7.68 17.47 10.97
CA GLU A 1047 -6.45 18.12 10.47
C GLU A 1047 -6.59 18.93 9.17
N GLN A 1048 -7.58 18.62 8.32
CA GLN A 1048 -7.76 19.28 7.03
C GLN A 1048 -8.62 20.55 7.08
N LEU A 1049 -9.39 20.77 8.15
CA LEU A 1049 -10.45 21.79 8.16
C LEU A 1049 -9.94 23.20 8.50
N ALA A 1050 -8.90 23.35 9.32
CA ALA A 1050 -8.50 24.66 9.85
C ALA A 1050 -7.51 25.47 8.99
N LYS A 1051 -6.84 24.85 8.01
CA LYS A 1051 -5.95 25.57 7.08
C LYS A 1051 -6.71 25.93 5.81
N MET A 1052 -6.74 27.21 5.46
CA MET A 1052 -7.18 27.62 4.13
C MET A 1052 -6.30 26.96 3.07
N THR A 1053 -6.91 26.12 2.25
CA THR A 1053 -6.25 25.45 1.12
C THR A 1053 -6.07 26.40 -0.06
N GLU A 1054 -5.31 25.99 -1.07
CA GLU A 1054 -5.24 26.73 -2.34
C GLU A 1054 -6.63 26.83 -2.99
N ASP A 1055 -7.40 25.73 -2.92
CA ASP A 1055 -8.75 25.65 -3.47
C ASP A 1055 -9.70 26.59 -2.72
N ASP A 1056 -9.61 26.67 -1.39
CA ASP A 1056 -10.39 27.63 -0.58
C ASP A 1056 -10.11 29.07 -1.06
N ILE A 1057 -8.84 29.42 -1.29
CA ILE A 1057 -8.44 30.77 -1.72
C ILE A 1057 -8.96 31.06 -3.14
N ARG A 1058 -8.86 30.10 -4.07
CA ARG A 1058 -9.36 30.25 -5.44
C ARG A 1058 -10.88 30.38 -5.46
N MET A 1059 -11.59 29.63 -4.62
CA MET A 1059 -13.04 29.72 -4.44
C MET A 1059 -13.49 31.08 -3.90
N ILE A 1060 -12.76 31.65 -2.92
CA ILE A 1060 -13.07 32.99 -2.39
C ILE A 1060 -12.92 34.06 -3.47
N LEU A 1061 -11.96 33.88 -4.38
CA LEU A 1061 -11.68 34.83 -5.45
C LEU A 1061 -12.56 34.66 -6.69
N SER A 1062 -13.35 33.60 -6.83
CA SER A 1062 -14.10 33.31 -8.07
C SER A 1062 -15.40 34.12 -8.24
N ILE A 1063 -15.51 35.29 -7.60
CA ILE A 1063 -16.70 36.15 -7.70
C ILE A 1063 -16.69 36.87 -9.05
N GLY A 1064 -17.76 36.72 -9.84
CA GLY A 1064 -18.02 37.56 -11.02
C GLY A 1064 -18.33 36.82 -12.32
N GLU A 1065 -19.44 36.07 -12.35
CA GLU A 1065 -20.31 36.06 -13.55
C GLU A 1065 -21.52 36.95 -13.30
#